data_AF-A0A7G2EQL6-F1
#
_entry.id   AF-A0A7G2EQL6-F1
#
_cell.length_a   1.000
_cell.length_b   1.000
_cell.length_c   1.000
_cell.angle_alpha   90.00
_cell.angle_beta   90.00
_cell.angle_gamma   90.00
#
_symmetry.space_group_name_H-M   'P 1'
#
loop_
_entity.id
_entity.type
_entity.pdbx_description
1 polymer ?
#
loop_
_entity_poly.entity_id
_entity_poly.type
_entity_poly.pdbx_seq_one_letter_code
_entity_poly.pdbx_strand_id
1 'polypeptide(L)'
;MENTTEEEVSIIKVSFLTCINLDNSDLHQSAVLLKQACLDSGFFYVINHGISEELKDKAFEHSKKFFALPLEEKMKVLRNEKYRGYAPFHDSLLDPENQVRGDYKEGFTIGFEGSKDGPHWDKPFHSPNIWPNPDVLPGWRETMEKYYQEALRVCKSIAKIMALALDLDVDYFNTPEMLGNPIADMVLFHYEGKSDPSKGIYACGAHSDFGMMSLLATDGVMGLQICKDKDVKPQKWEYIPSIKGAYIVNLGDLLERWSNGYFKSTLHRVLGNGQDRYSIPFFLKPSHDCIIECLPTCQSENNLPKYPAIKCSTGILEQAIVLILKESTQRIREMENKTQEEASTINVSSLACIDLANSNLHQSAASLKQACLDCGFFYVTNHGISEELKDEAFEQSKKFFALPLEEKIKVLKNEKHQGYSPVLSQISDNQIHGDYKESFFIGIKGSNDTPFCRANIWPNPDVLSGWQATMEKYHQEALRVCKAVARVLALALNVDGDYFDTPEMLGNPLTFMRLLHYEGMSDPSKGIYGCGPHSDFGMMTLLGTDSVMGLQICKDRDVKPRKWEYILSIKGAYIVNIGDLLERWSNGIFKSTLHRVLGNGQDRYSIAFFLQPSHDCIVECLPTCQSENNPPKYPAIKCSTYLTQRYQDSQVDLSMYKKT
;
A
#
# COMPACT_ATOMS: atom_id res chain seq x y z
N MET A 1 -43.58 -6.75 48.06
CA MET A 1 -43.05 -6.93 46.70
C MET A 1 -42.76 -5.54 46.18
N GLU A 2 -41.53 -5.08 46.35
CA GLU A 2 -41.05 -3.84 45.73
C GLU A 2 -39.53 -3.98 45.74
N ASN A 3 -38.98 -4.29 44.57
CA ASN A 3 -37.55 -4.19 44.28
C ASN A 3 -37.48 -3.71 42.83
N THR A 4 -37.63 -2.40 42.65
CA THR A 4 -37.14 -1.70 41.46
C THR A 4 -35.64 -1.56 41.62
N THR A 5 -34.89 -2.31 40.83
CA THR A 5 -33.44 -2.21 40.67
C THR A 5 -33.09 -0.84 40.08
N GLU A 6 -32.22 -0.11 40.78
CA GLU A 6 -31.57 1.11 40.30
C GLU A 6 -30.82 0.83 38.98
N GLU A 7 -31.21 1.51 37.92
CA GLU A 7 -30.41 1.63 36.70
C GLU A 7 -29.18 2.51 37.01
N GLU A 8 -27.96 1.94 36.88
CA GLU A 8 -26.71 2.71 36.90
C GLU A 8 -26.71 3.71 35.73
N VAL A 9 -27.04 4.97 36.01
CA VAL A 9 -26.81 6.08 35.08
C VAL A 9 -25.30 6.26 34.93
N SER A 10 -24.73 5.79 33.82
CA SER A 10 -23.31 6.01 33.52
C SER A 10 -23.03 7.51 33.39
N ILE A 11 -22.27 8.08 34.33
CA ILE A 11 -21.87 9.50 34.31
C ILE A 11 -20.99 9.73 33.08
N ILE A 12 -21.45 10.55 32.13
CA ILE A 12 -20.67 10.97 30.96
C ILE A 12 -19.49 11.81 31.45
N LYS A 13 -18.26 11.30 31.26
CA LYS A 13 -17.04 12.02 31.64
C LYS A 13 -16.63 13.00 30.54
N VAL A 14 -16.52 14.28 30.88
CA VAL A 14 -16.19 15.39 29.97
C VAL A 14 -14.89 16.05 30.42
N SER A 15 -13.96 16.32 29.51
CA SER A 15 -12.79 17.17 29.79
C SER A 15 -13.09 18.62 29.47
N PHE A 16 -12.68 19.53 30.35
CA PHE A 16 -12.55 20.94 30.01
C PHE A 16 -11.10 21.21 29.61
N LEU A 17 -10.90 21.68 28.38
CA LEU A 17 -9.58 22.04 27.87
C LEU A 17 -9.30 23.53 28.11
N THR A 18 -8.04 23.88 28.29
CA THR A 18 -7.59 25.28 28.42
C THR A 18 -7.87 26.05 27.14
N CYS A 19 -8.35 27.29 27.26
CA CYS A 19 -8.56 28.20 26.13
C CYS A 19 -7.35 29.12 25.95
N ILE A 20 -6.74 29.09 24.76
CA ILE A 20 -5.64 29.96 24.36
C ILE A 20 -6.20 31.08 23.48
N ASN A 21 -6.04 32.32 23.92
CA ASN A 21 -6.49 33.51 23.20
C ASN A 21 -5.38 34.02 22.27
N LEU A 22 -5.56 33.93 20.95
CA LEU A 22 -4.54 34.38 19.99
C LEU A 22 -4.47 35.90 19.80
N ASP A 23 -5.45 36.65 20.32
CA ASP A 23 -5.46 38.12 20.31
C ASP A 23 -4.85 38.70 21.61
N ASN A 24 -4.33 37.85 22.50
CA ASN A 24 -3.66 38.32 23.70
C ASN A 24 -2.32 38.99 23.35
N SER A 25 -2.16 40.26 23.74
CA SER A 25 -0.91 40.99 23.56
C SER A 25 0.24 40.45 24.41
N ASP A 26 -0.05 39.73 25.49
CA ASP A 26 0.96 39.03 26.31
C ASP A 26 1.17 37.59 25.80
N LEU A 27 2.15 37.45 24.89
CA LEU A 27 2.54 36.14 24.35
C LEU A 27 3.18 35.24 25.41
N HIS A 28 3.81 35.79 26.44
CA HIS A 28 4.44 35.00 27.50
C HIS A 28 3.38 34.33 28.37
N GLN A 29 2.34 35.07 28.78
CA GLN A 29 1.20 34.49 29.49
C GLN A 29 0.54 33.38 28.64
N SER A 30 0.38 33.63 27.34
CA SER A 30 -0.20 32.66 26.40
C SER A 30 0.68 31.40 26.29
N ALA A 31 2.00 31.55 26.28
CA ALA A 31 2.96 30.45 26.26
C ALA A 31 2.90 29.60 27.53
N VAL A 32 2.78 30.22 28.71
CA VAL A 32 2.63 29.49 29.98
C VAL A 32 1.34 28.65 29.99
N LEU A 33 0.22 29.23 29.56
CA LEU A 33 -1.06 28.51 29.47
C LEU A 33 -1.01 27.37 28.46
N LEU A 34 -0.40 27.60 27.29
CA LEU A 34 -0.23 26.60 26.26
C LEU A 34 0.67 25.46 26.75
N LYS A 35 1.81 25.77 27.38
CA LYS A 35 2.71 24.78 27.98
C LYS A 35 1.95 23.87 28.94
N GLN A 36 1.16 24.45 29.84
CA GLN A 36 0.37 23.66 30.80
C GLN A 36 -0.65 22.76 30.07
N ALA A 37 -1.37 23.28 29.07
CA ALA A 37 -2.34 22.48 28.33
C ALA A 37 -1.71 21.32 27.54
N CYS A 38 -0.52 21.54 26.96
CA CYS A 38 0.28 20.52 26.30
C CYS A 38 0.72 19.42 27.27
N LEU A 39 1.10 19.78 28.50
CA LEU A 39 1.48 18.83 29.56
C LEU A 39 0.28 18.05 30.14
N ASP A 40 -0.87 18.71 30.28
CA ASP A 40 -2.07 18.12 30.88
C ASP A 40 -2.72 17.08 29.98
N SER A 41 -2.78 17.36 28.67
CA SER A 41 -3.54 16.52 27.75
C SER A 41 -3.08 16.52 26.31
N GLY A 42 -2.17 17.42 25.89
CA GLY A 42 -1.85 17.58 24.47
C GLY A 42 -3.01 18.13 23.63
N PHE A 43 -4.08 18.61 24.28
CA PHE A 43 -5.29 19.17 23.67
C PHE A 43 -5.63 20.53 24.30
N PHE A 44 -6.05 21.50 23.50
CA PHE A 44 -6.50 22.82 23.97
C PHE A 44 -7.49 23.48 23.01
N TYR A 45 -8.23 24.47 23.47
CA TYR A 45 -9.01 25.34 22.60
C TYR A 45 -8.20 26.55 22.17
N VAL A 46 -8.48 27.04 20.98
CA VAL A 46 -7.99 28.32 20.47
C VAL A 46 -9.17 29.22 20.15
N ILE A 47 -9.17 30.44 20.71
CA ILE A 47 -10.18 31.48 20.51
C ILE A 47 -9.55 32.77 19.97
N ASN A 48 -10.38 33.65 19.41
CA ASN A 48 -9.98 34.93 18.81
C ASN A 48 -8.83 34.76 17.78
N HIS A 49 -8.91 33.70 16.97
CA HIS A 49 -7.91 33.33 15.97
C HIS A 49 -7.97 34.15 14.67
N GLY A 50 -9.01 34.99 14.51
CA GLY A 50 -9.16 35.90 13.38
C GLY A 50 -9.73 35.28 12.10
N ILE A 51 -10.10 34.00 12.10
CA ILE A 51 -10.89 33.41 11.00
C ILE A 51 -12.34 33.82 11.23
N SER A 52 -13.01 34.41 10.22
CA SER A 52 -14.39 34.84 10.38
C SER A 52 -15.35 33.65 10.51
N GLU A 53 -16.34 33.78 11.39
CA GLU A 53 -17.40 32.77 11.53
C GLU A 53 -18.12 32.54 10.20
N GLU A 54 -18.35 33.59 9.40
CA GLU A 54 -18.95 33.48 8.07
C GLU A 54 -18.16 32.57 7.12
N LEU A 55 -16.82 32.65 7.12
CA LEU A 55 -15.99 31.82 6.27
C LEU A 55 -16.02 30.36 6.73
N LYS A 56 -15.97 30.14 8.05
CA LYS A 56 -16.08 28.79 8.65
C LYS A 56 -17.44 28.16 8.35
N ASP A 57 -18.53 28.91 8.51
CA ASP A 57 -19.89 28.46 8.22
C ASP A 57 -20.04 28.11 6.72
N LYS A 58 -19.50 28.95 5.82
CA LYS A 58 -19.45 28.65 4.38
C LYS A 58 -18.65 27.39 4.08
N ALA A 59 -17.51 27.17 4.73
CA ALA A 59 -16.73 25.95 4.56
C ALA A 59 -17.52 24.70 4.98
N PHE A 60 -18.24 24.75 6.11
CA PHE A 60 -19.15 23.67 6.52
C PHE A 60 -20.34 23.49 5.58
N GLU A 61 -20.93 24.56 5.07
CA GLU A 61 -22.01 24.49 4.08
C GLU A 61 -21.53 23.78 2.80
N HIS A 62 -20.37 24.15 2.29
CA HIS A 62 -19.76 23.52 1.11
C HIS A 62 -19.35 22.06 1.37
N SER A 63 -18.87 21.74 2.57
CA SER A 63 -18.61 20.35 3.01
C SER A 63 -19.90 19.52 2.97
N LYS A 64 -20.98 20.01 3.57
CA LYS A 64 -22.31 19.36 3.58
C LYS A 64 -22.85 19.18 2.16
N LYS A 65 -22.77 20.22 1.31
CA LYS A 65 -23.20 20.14 -0.10
C LYS A 65 -22.44 19.06 -0.86
N PHE A 66 -21.13 18.93 -0.65
CA PHE A 66 -20.34 17.89 -1.30
C PHE A 66 -20.76 16.50 -0.84
N PHE A 67 -20.87 16.26 0.48
CA PHE A 67 -21.21 14.93 0.99
C PHE A 67 -22.66 14.50 0.69
N ALA A 68 -23.55 15.46 0.46
CA ALA A 68 -24.92 15.23 0.00
C ALA A 68 -25.03 14.86 -1.49
N LEU A 69 -23.96 14.96 -2.28
CA LEU A 69 -23.97 14.52 -3.68
C LEU A 69 -24.16 12.99 -3.78
N PRO A 70 -24.77 12.51 -4.88
CA PRO A 70 -24.78 11.08 -5.21
C PRO A 70 -23.38 10.49 -5.17
N LEU A 71 -23.25 9.23 -4.71
CA LEU A 71 -21.95 8.56 -4.60
C LEU A 71 -21.17 8.60 -5.92
N GLU A 72 -21.85 8.41 -7.06
CA GLU A 72 -21.24 8.47 -8.39
C GLU A 72 -20.54 9.81 -8.68
N GLU A 73 -21.09 10.94 -8.20
CA GLU A 73 -20.48 12.26 -8.35
C GLU A 73 -19.28 12.42 -7.41
N LYS A 74 -19.40 11.96 -6.17
CA LYS A 74 -18.28 11.98 -5.21
C LYS A 74 -17.09 11.14 -5.70
N MET A 75 -17.37 9.98 -6.32
CA MET A 75 -16.35 9.08 -6.86
C MET A 75 -15.61 9.63 -8.09
N LYS A 76 -16.13 10.65 -8.80
CA LYS A 76 -15.39 11.30 -9.91
C LYS A 76 -14.13 12.01 -9.45
N VAL A 77 -14.08 12.35 -8.17
CA VAL A 77 -12.95 13.01 -7.53
C VAL A 77 -12.32 12.10 -6.47
N LEU A 78 -12.38 10.78 -6.69
CA LEU A 78 -11.77 9.76 -5.85
C LEU A 78 -10.31 10.08 -5.55
N ARG A 79 -9.92 9.82 -4.30
CA ARG A 79 -8.60 10.12 -3.79
C ARG A 79 -7.50 9.45 -4.61
N ASN A 80 -6.48 10.22 -5.01
CA ASN A 80 -5.32 9.71 -5.75
C ASN A 80 -4.22 9.12 -4.84
N GLU A 81 -3.15 8.64 -5.45
CA GLU A 81 -1.97 8.07 -4.79
C GLU A 81 -1.23 9.05 -3.88
N LYS A 82 -1.45 10.37 -4.03
CA LYS A 82 -0.93 11.41 -3.14
C LYS A 82 -1.95 11.90 -2.12
N TYR A 83 -3.01 11.12 -1.89
CA TYR A 83 -4.05 11.36 -0.89
C TYR A 83 -4.89 12.63 -1.12
N ARG A 84 -5.02 13.13 -2.36
CA ARG A 84 -5.87 14.28 -2.72
C ARG A 84 -7.21 13.82 -3.26
N GLY A 85 -8.32 14.39 -2.79
CA GLY A 85 -9.68 14.05 -3.23
C GLY A 85 -10.50 13.25 -2.21
N TYR A 86 -11.56 12.60 -2.70
CA TYR A 86 -12.60 11.93 -1.91
C TYR A 86 -12.21 10.54 -1.44
N ALA A 87 -12.40 10.26 -0.14
CA ALA A 87 -12.26 8.95 0.48
C ALA A 87 -13.66 8.43 0.90
N PRO A 88 -14.12 7.27 0.40
CA PRO A 88 -15.43 6.73 0.74
C PRO A 88 -15.50 6.21 2.17
N PHE A 89 -16.69 5.82 2.62
CA PHE A 89 -16.87 5.15 3.91
C PHE A 89 -16.03 3.89 4.02
N HIS A 90 -15.51 3.64 5.23
CA HIS A 90 -14.66 2.49 5.56
C HIS A 90 -13.30 2.44 4.85
N ASP A 91 -12.90 3.53 4.20
CA ASP A 91 -11.61 3.64 3.50
C ASP A 91 -10.40 3.60 4.46
N SER A 92 -10.57 4.02 5.71
CA SER A 92 -9.54 3.97 6.76
C SER A 92 -9.92 3.05 7.92
N LEU A 93 -8.96 2.35 8.51
CA LEU A 93 -9.12 1.57 9.74
C LEU A 93 -8.03 1.94 10.74
N LEU A 94 -8.30 2.99 11.53
CA LEU A 94 -7.30 3.59 12.42
C LEU A 94 -7.07 2.81 13.72
N ASP A 95 -8.09 2.11 14.20
CA ASP A 95 -8.04 1.28 15.41
C ASP A 95 -8.43 -0.15 15.06
N PRO A 96 -7.53 -0.88 14.38
CA PRO A 96 -7.80 -2.26 14.02
C PRO A 96 -8.23 -3.02 15.26
N GLU A 97 -7.45 -3.02 16.35
CA GLU A 97 -7.69 -3.84 17.55
C GLU A 97 -9.14 -3.82 18.05
N ASN A 98 -9.81 -2.67 17.96
CA ASN A 98 -11.18 -2.51 18.45
C ASN A 98 -12.22 -2.33 17.34
N GLN A 99 -11.85 -2.09 16.08
CA GLN A 99 -12.80 -1.77 15.01
C GLN A 99 -12.79 -2.78 13.87
N VAL A 100 -13.99 -3.19 13.44
CA VAL A 100 -14.14 -4.34 12.54
C VAL A 100 -14.20 -3.93 11.06
N ARG A 101 -15.07 -2.97 10.71
CA ARG A 101 -15.44 -2.75 9.29
C ARG A 101 -14.73 -1.58 8.61
N GLY A 102 -13.81 -0.90 9.29
CA GLY A 102 -13.32 0.44 8.91
C GLY A 102 -14.11 1.55 9.60
N ASP A 103 -13.57 2.77 9.55
CA ASP A 103 -14.15 3.95 10.20
C ASP A 103 -15.48 4.31 9.51
N TYR A 104 -16.51 4.60 10.29
CA TYR A 104 -17.82 5.06 9.79
C TYR A 104 -17.78 6.56 9.45
N LYS A 105 -16.84 6.92 8.57
CA LYS A 105 -16.65 8.27 8.04
C LYS A 105 -16.29 8.23 6.56
N GLU A 106 -16.71 9.24 5.83
CA GLU A 106 -16.16 9.58 4.52
C GLU A 106 -15.40 10.91 4.62
N GLY A 107 -14.46 11.14 3.69
CA GLY A 107 -13.55 12.27 3.76
C GLY A 107 -13.26 12.93 2.42
N PHE A 108 -12.79 14.17 2.43
CA PHE A 108 -12.24 14.84 1.25
C PHE A 108 -10.99 15.62 1.62
N THR A 109 -9.85 15.28 1.03
CA THR A 109 -8.54 15.86 1.37
C THR A 109 -8.11 16.92 0.36
N ILE A 110 -7.78 18.10 0.88
CA ILE A 110 -7.22 19.24 0.16
C ILE A 110 -5.83 19.54 0.74
N GLY A 111 -4.81 19.53 -0.10
CA GLY A 111 -3.46 19.96 0.25
C GLY A 111 -3.13 21.36 -0.26
N PHE A 112 -1.87 21.74 -0.10
CA PHE A 112 -1.34 22.99 -0.65
C PHE A 112 -1.38 23.00 -2.19
N GLU A 113 -2.01 24.03 -2.76
CA GLU A 113 -2.02 24.27 -4.22
C GLU A 113 -0.70 24.94 -4.64
N GLY A 114 0.31 24.13 -4.98
CA GLY A 114 1.59 24.61 -5.48
C GLY A 114 1.59 24.90 -7.00
N SER A 115 2.46 25.81 -7.44
CA SER A 115 2.75 25.98 -8.87
C SER A 115 3.43 24.71 -9.44
N LYS A 116 3.06 24.33 -10.67
CA LYS A 116 3.72 23.23 -11.42
C LYS A 116 5.22 23.46 -11.63
N ASP A 117 5.65 24.72 -11.63
CA ASP A 117 7.05 25.12 -11.78
C ASP A 117 7.76 25.36 -10.43
N GLY A 118 7.10 25.03 -9.32
CA GLY A 118 7.64 25.23 -7.97
C GLY A 118 8.72 24.18 -7.62
N PRO A 119 9.72 24.53 -6.79
CA PRO A 119 10.86 23.67 -6.44
C PRO A 119 10.51 22.38 -5.69
N HIS A 120 9.23 22.16 -5.38
CA HIS A 120 8.73 21.06 -4.54
C HIS A 120 7.64 20.24 -5.23
N TRP A 121 7.30 20.54 -6.49
CA TRP A 121 6.27 19.83 -7.25
C TRP A 121 6.52 18.32 -7.36
N ASP A 122 7.79 17.92 -7.51
CA ASP A 122 8.19 16.52 -7.63
C ASP A 122 8.22 15.75 -6.29
N LYS A 123 7.99 16.41 -5.16
CA LYS A 123 8.12 15.77 -3.84
C LYS A 123 6.85 14.98 -3.46
N PRO A 124 6.98 13.85 -2.75
CA PRO A 124 5.85 13.18 -2.09
C PRO A 124 4.95 14.17 -1.34
N PHE A 125 3.64 13.88 -1.31
CA PHE A 125 2.59 14.72 -0.69
C PHE A 125 2.32 16.07 -1.36
N HIS A 126 3.04 16.43 -2.43
CA HIS A 126 2.76 17.60 -3.27
C HIS A 126 2.11 17.15 -4.59
N SER A 127 0.86 17.54 -4.80
CA SER A 127 0.04 17.21 -5.99
C SER A 127 -1.03 18.28 -6.16
N PRO A 128 -1.54 18.52 -7.37
CA PRO A 128 -2.79 19.24 -7.55
C PRO A 128 -3.87 18.63 -6.69
N ASN A 129 -4.69 19.50 -6.14
CA ASN A 129 -5.96 19.07 -5.62
C ASN A 129 -6.87 18.62 -6.77
N ILE A 130 -7.69 17.61 -6.49
CA ILE A 130 -8.72 17.15 -7.41
C ILE A 130 -10.00 17.88 -7.01
N TRP A 131 -10.42 18.86 -7.81
CA TRP A 131 -11.56 19.70 -7.46
C TRP A 131 -12.87 19.14 -8.04
N PRO A 132 -14.00 19.23 -7.31
CA PRO A 132 -15.32 18.97 -7.89
C PRO A 132 -15.62 19.89 -9.07
N ASN A 133 -16.47 19.45 -9.99
CA ASN A 133 -16.87 20.28 -11.13
C ASN A 133 -17.54 21.58 -10.62
N PRO A 134 -17.06 22.78 -11.03
CA PRO A 134 -17.64 24.05 -10.61
C PRO A 134 -19.10 24.24 -11.02
N ASP A 135 -19.58 23.56 -12.06
CA ASP A 135 -21.00 23.57 -12.44
C ASP A 135 -21.87 22.81 -11.44
N VAL A 136 -21.29 21.83 -10.73
CA VAL A 136 -21.99 21.02 -9.72
C VAL A 136 -21.90 21.69 -8.34
N LEU A 137 -20.71 22.23 -7.99
CA LEU A 137 -20.45 22.90 -6.72
C LEU A 137 -19.83 24.28 -6.95
N PRO A 138 -20.61 25.29 -7.37
CA PRO A 138 -20.11 26.62 -7.66
C PRO A 138 -19.57 27.29 -6.39
N GLY A 139 -18.40 27.94 -6.50
CA GLY A 139 -17.75 28.65 -5.38
C GLY A 139 -17.08 27.76 -4.33
N TRP A 140 -17.09 26.43 -4.53
CA TRP A 140 -16.56 25.47 -3.56
C TRP A 140 -15.04 25.56 -3.43
N ARG A 141 -14.34 25.57 -4.56
CA ARG A 141 -12.88 25.66 -4.61
C ARG A 141 -12.39 26.95 -3.93
N GLU A 142 -12.94 28.08 -4.33
CA GLU A 142 -12.53 29.41 -3.85
C GLU A 142 -12.73 29.55 -2.34
N THR A 143 -13.85 29.02 -1.82
CA THR A 143 -14.12 29.01 -0.38
C THR A 143 -13.12 28.13 0.36
N MET A 144 -12.86 26.92 -0.14
CA MET A 144 -11.95 25.98 0.49
C MET A 144 -10.49 26.45 0.45
N GLU A 145 -10.04 27.03 -0.67
CA GLU A 145 -8.70 27.64 -0.78
C GLU A 145 -8.55 28.80 0.21
N LYS A 146 -9.55 29.69 0.31
CA LYS A 146 -9.52 30.80 1.26
C LYS A 146 -9.48 30.31 2.71
N TYR A 147 -10.31 29.33 3.05
CA TYR A 147 -10.34 28.74 4.40
C TYR A 147 -9.02 28.02 4.74
N TYR A 148 -8.44 27.31 3.77
CA TYR A 148 -7.13 26.66 3.90
C TYR A 148 -6.03 27.68 4.27
N GLN A 149 -5.95 28.82 3.57
CA GLN A 149 -4.93 29.83 3.84
C GLN A 149 -5.08 30.44 5.25
N GLU A 150 -6.31 30.69 5.68
CA GLU A 150 -6.59 31.20 7.03
C GLU A 150 -6.27 30.17 8.12
N ALA A 151 -6.60 28.89 7.90
CA ALA A 151 -6.22 27.81 8.82
C ALA A 151 -4.70 27.69 8.94
N LEU A 152 -3.96 27.73 7.83
CA LEU A 152 -2.50 27.72 7.83
C LEU A 152 -1.91 28.92 8.60
N ARG A 153 -2.47 30.12 8.41
CA ARG A 153 -2.07 31.32 9.16
C ARG A 153 -2.24 31.13 10.66
N VAL A 154 -3.39 30.59 11.09
CA VAL A 154 -3.66 30.31 12.51
C VAL A 154 -2.68 29.27 13.08
N CYS A 155 -2.41 28.18 12.37
CA CYS A 155 -1.44 27.19 12.81
C CYS A 155 -0.03 27.79 12.97
N LYS A 156 0.41 28.69 12.06
CA LYS A 156 1.68 29.41 12.21
C LYS A 156 1.70 30.36 13.41
N SER A 157 0.58 31.00 13.74
CA SER A 157 0.45 31.80 14.96
C SER A 157 0.55 30.94 16.22
N ILE A 158 -0.09 29.76 16.24
CA ILE A 158 0.01 28.81 17.36
C ILE A 158 1.46 28.31 17.50
N ALA A 159 2.16 28.04 16.40
CA ALA A 159 3.55 27.61 16.40
C ALA A 159 4.49 28.63 17.09
N LYS A 160 4.21 29.95 16.98
CA LYS A 160 4.99 30.98 17.71
C LYS A 160 4.85 30.86 19.22
N ILE A 161 3.62 30.71 19.72
CA ILE A 161 3.35 30.54 21.15
C ILE A 161 3.92 29.22 21.65
N MET A 162 3.87 28.18 20.81
CA MET A 162 4.44 26.87 21.10
C MET A 162 5.96 26.88 21.20
N ALA A 163 6.65 27.66 20.36
CA ALA A 163 8.10 27.86 20.46
C ALA A 163 8.47 28.49 21.81
N LEU A 164 7.75 29.55 22.21
CA LEU A 164 7.94 30.16 23.53
C LEU A 164 7.63 29.20 24.69
N ALA A 165 6.60 28.35 24.55
CA ALA A 165 6.26 27.33 25.56
C ALA A 165 7.36 26.28 25.74
N LEU A 166 8.15 26.04 24.69
CA LEU A 166 9.33 25.16 24.67
C LEU A 166 10.63 25.91 25.01
N ASP A 167 10.54 27.16 25.48
CA ASP A 167 11.67 28.02 25.84
C ASP A 167 12.61 28.31 24.64
N LEU A 168 12.06 28.31 23.43
CA LEU A 168 12.75 28.64 22.17
C LEU A 168 12.47 30.08 21.73
N ASP A 169 13.19 30.54 20.70
CA ASP A 169 12.88 31.79 20.01
C ASP A 169 11.46 31.77 19.41
N VAL A 170 10.74 32.89 19.47
CA VAL A 170 9.35 32.99 19.03
C VAL A 170 9.14 32.60 17.56
N ASP A 171 10.16 32.78 16.71
CA ASP A 171 10.10 32.45 15.29
C ASP A 171 10.87 31.16 14.94
N TYR A 172 11.26 30.37 15.95
CA TYR A 172 12.04 29.14 15.76
C TYR A 172 11.46 28.19 14.71
N PHE A 173 10.14 27.93 14.76
CA PHE A 173 9.47 27.08 13.77
C PHE A 173 9.14 27.81 12.46
N ASN A 174 9.15 29.14 12.43
CA ASN A 174 8.77 29.94 11.26
C ASN A 174 9.95 30.21 10.30
N THR A 175 10.85 29.24 10.20
CA THR A 175 11.97 29.26 9.24
C THR A 175 11.55 28.64 7.89
N PRO A 176 12.22 28.98 6.78
CA PRO A 176 12.01 28.34 5.49
C PRO A 176 12.08 26.80 5.54
N GLU A 177 13.02 26.28 6.34
CA GLU A 177 13.31 24.86 6.47
C GLU A 177 12.25 24.09 7.26
N MET A 178 11.57 24.75 8.22
CA MET A 178 10.56 24.11 9.09
C MET A 178 9.13 24.35 8.62
N LEU A 179 8.68 25.61 8.55
CA LEU A 179 7.30 25.97 8.16
C LEU A 179 7.24 26.94 6.97
N GLY A 180 8.32 27.04 6.19
CA GLY A 180 8.35 27.80 4.93
C GLY A 180 7.41 27.21 3.88
N ASN A 181 7.56 25.90 3.62
CA ASN A 181 6.69 25.14 2.73
C ASN A 181 6.22 23.85 3.43
N PRO A 182 5.33 23.99 4.44
CA PRO A 182 4.91 22.88 5.27
C PRO A 182 4.04 21.90 4.48
N ILE A 183 4.08 20.63 4.84
CA ILE A 183 3.09 19.66 4.37
C ILE A 183 1.83 19.86 5.21
N ALA A 184 0.82 20.50 4.64
CA ALA A 184 -0.45 20.75 5.30
C ALA A 184 -1.61 20.14 4.52
N ASP A 185 -2.47 19.42 5.24
CA ASP A 185 -3.63 18.74 4.68
C ASP A 185 -4.88 19.20 5.43
N MET A 186 -5.84 19.76 4.70
CA MET A 186 -7.18 20.05 5.19
C MET A 186 -8.11 18.92 4.77
N VAL A 187 -8.76 18.27 5.72
CA VAL A 187 -9.66 17.16 5.42
C VAL A 187 -11.06 17.53 5.87
N LEU A 188 -12.02 17.43 4.98
CA LEU A 188 -13.44 17.51 5.31
C LEU A 188 -13.88 16.11 5.71
N PHE A 189 -14.51 15.95 6.88
CA PHE A 189 -15.08 14.67 7.31
C PHE A 189 -16.58 14.76 7.48
N HIS A 190 -17.26 13.71 7.06
CA HIS A 190 -18.65 13.41 7.37
C HIS A 190 -18.72 12.05 8.07
N TYR A 191 -19.30 12.04 9.27
CA TYR A 191 -19.54 10.84 10.05
C TYR A 191 -21.03 10.56 10.08
N GLU A 192 -21.42 9.33 9.75
CA GLU A 192 -22.75 8.86 10.09
C GLU A 192 -22.84 8.75 11.62
N GLY A 193 -23.96 9.15 12.22
CA GLY A 193 -24.16 9.12 13.68
C GLY A 193 -24.10 7.72 14.33
N LYS A 194 -23.60 6.71 13.63
CA LYS A 194 -23.54 5.31 14.03
C LYS A 194 -22.30 5.01 14.85
N SER A 195 -22.49 4.49 16.07
CA SER A 195 -21.42 3.87 16.86
C SER A 195 -21.98 2.85 17.83
N ASP A 196 -21.23 1.78 18.03
CA ASP A 196 -21.47 0.73 19.02
C ASP A 196 -20.10 0.13 19.40
N PRO A 197 -19.40 0.73 20.37
CA PRO A 197 -18.08 0.26 20.82
C PRO A 197 -18.07 -1.21 21.25
N SER A 198 -19.18 -1.72 21.80
CA SER A 198 -19.30 -3.12 22.22
C SER A 198 -19.23 -4.11 21.06
N LYS A 199 -19.56 -3.63 19.85
CA LYS A 199 -19.49 -4.39 18.59
C LYS A 199 -18.32 -3.95 17.70
N GLY A 200 -17.42 -3.13 18.23
CA GLY A 200 -16.30 -2.57 17.47
C GLY A 200 -16.70 -1.67 16.32
N ILE A 201 -17.72 -0.83 16.54
CA ILE A 201 -18.23 0.16 15.58
C ILE A 201 -17.92 1.55 16.13
N TYR A 202 -16.97 2.26 15.54
CA TYR A 202 -16.65 3.64 15.87
C TYR A 202 -16.84 4.53 14.63
N ALA A 203 -17.23 5.79 14.84
CA ALA A 203 -17.21 6.78 13.77
C ALA A 203 -15.77 7.07 13.31
N CYS A 204 -14.84 7.05 14.26
CA CYS A 204 -13.40 7.06 14.01
C CYS A 204 -12.70 6.30 15.12
N GLY A 205 -11.88 5.30 14.77
CA GLY A 205 -11.10 4.52 15.73
C GLY A 205 -10.12 5.36 16.57
N ALA A 206 -9.67 4.81 17.70
CA ALA A 206 -8.61 5.39 18.53
C ALA A 206 -7.27 5.50 17.77
N HIS A 207 -6.73 6.72 17.70
CA HIS A 207 -5.44 7.00 17.07
C HIS A 207 -4.79 8.26 17.66
N SER A 208 -3.53 8.50 17.31
CA SER A 208 -2.89 9.81 17.45
C SER A 208 -2.63 10.39 16.07
N ASP A 209 -2.54 11.72 15.99
CA ASP A 209 -2.32 12.41 14.73
C ASP A 209 -0.85 12.44 14.34
N PHE A 210 -0.59 12.36 13.05
CA PHE A 210 0.74 12.57 12.49
C PHE A 210 1.01 14.05 12.27
N GLY A 211 2.27 14.45 12.42
CA GLY A 211 2.70 15.83 12.18
C GLY A 211 3.02 16.59 13.45
N MET A 212 3.01 17.91 13.34
CA MET A 212 3.30 18.81 14.45
C MET A 212 2.04 19.05 15.29
N MET A 213 0.94 19.41 14.64
CA MET A 213 -0.33 19.71 15.29
C MET A 213 -1.51 19.59 14.32
N SER A 214 -2.71 19.47 14.87
CA SER A 214 -3.97 19.51 14.13
C SER A 214 -4.85 20.65 14.65
N LEU A 215 -5.45 21.40 13.73
CA LEU A 215 -6.44 22.44 14.02
C LEU A 215 -7.82 21.96 13.56
N LEU A 216 -8.70 21.64 14.51
CA LEU A 216 -9.99 20.99 14.27
C LEU A 216 -11.16 21.96 14.43
N ALA A 217 -11.88 22.20 13.33
CA ALA A 217 -13.23 22.76 13.38
C ALA A 217 -14.27 21.64 13.48
N THR A 218 -15.32 21.86 14.27
CA THR A 218 -16.46 20.94 14.40
C THR A 218 -17.77 21.71 14.26
N ASP A 219 -18.81 21.06 13.76
CA ASP A 219 -20.16 21.62 13.60
C ASP A 219 -20.98 21.72 14.91
N GLY A 220 -20.41 21.30 16.03
CA GLY A 220 -21.04 21.30 17.34
C GLY A 220 -21.64 19.96 17.78
N VAL A 221 -21.71 18.97 16.89
CA VAL A 221 -22.20 17.63 17.26
C VAL A 221 -21.13 16.91 18.09
N MET A 222 -21.52 16.51 19.31
CA MET A 222 -20.64 15.83 20.25
C MET A 222 -20.22 14.45 19.72
N GLY A 223 -18.95 14.08 19.91
CA GLY A 223 -18.47 12.75 19.53
C GLY A 223 -16.98 12.52 19.76
N LEU A 224 -16.15 13.57 19.72
CA LEU A 224 -14.72 13.48 19.99
C LEU A 224 -14.46 13.07 21.45
N GLN A 225 -13.63 12.04 21.63
CA GLN A 225 -13.11 11.63 22.92
C GLN A 225 -11.58 11.59 22.89
N ILE A 226 -10.95 11.89 24.02
CA ILE A 226 -9.49 11.76 24.21
C ILE A 226 -9.16 10.78 25.34
N CYS A 227 -7.99 10.18 25.27
CA CYS A 227 -7.40 9.32 26.30
C CYS A 227 -6.03 9.88 26.70
N LYS A 228 -6.01 10.68 27.77
CA LYS A 228 -4.82 11.42 28.23
C LYS A 228 -3.65 10.53 28.63
N ASP A 229 -3.95 9.31 29.08
CA ASP A 229 -2.95 8.31 29.43
C ASP A 229 -3.19 7.04 28.59
N LYS A 230 -2.37 6.88 27.55
CA LYS A 230 -2.48 5.77 26.58
C LYS A 230 -2.05 4.42 27.16
N ASP A 231 -1.27 4.43 28.25
CA ASP A 231 -0.63 3.25 28.82
C ASP A 231 -1.50 2.60 29.92
N VAL A 232 -2.43 3.35 30.51
CA VAL A 232 -3.38 2.82 31.51
C VAL A 232 -4.39 1.87 30.87
N LYS A 233 -4.59 0.69 31.50
CA LYS A 233 -5.60 -0.30 31.13
C LYS A 233 -6.60 -0.51 32.30
N PRO A 234 -7.93 -0.42 32.07
CA PRO A 234 -8.57 0.00 30.83
C PRO A 234 -8.31 1.49 30.54
N GLN A 235 -8.23 1.84 29.26
CA GLN A 235 -8.07 3.24 28.82
C GLN A 235 -9.26 4.08 29.29
N LYS A 236 -8.98 5.31 29.72
CA LYS A 236 -10.00 6.25 30.23
C LYS A 236 -10.27 7.33 29.18
N TRP A 237 -11.47 7.28 28.63
CA TRP A 237 -11.92 8.19 27.57
C TRP A 237 -12.77 9.34 28.14
N GLU A 238 -12.51 10.56 27.68
CA GLU A 238 -13.22 11.77 28.09
C GLU A 238 -13.73 12.53 26.86
N TYR A 239 -15.00 12.95 26.86
CA TYR A 239 -15.57 13.75 25.77
C TYR A 239 -15.01 15.17 25.75
N ILE A 240 -14.80 15.70 24.55
CA ILE A 240 -14.42 17.09 24.30
C ILE A 240 -15.63 17.85 23.75
N PRO A 241 -16.22 18.79 24.51
CA PRO A 241 -17.38 19.54 24.07
C PRO A 241 -16.98 20.61 23.05
N SER A 242 -17.80 20.87 22.04
CA SER A 242 -17.54 22.01 21.14
C SER A 242 -17.78 23.34 21.87
N ILE A 243 -16.90 24.32 21.65
CA ILE A 243 -17.12 25.71 22.07
C ILE A 243 -17.34 26.56 20.82
N LYS A 244 -18.45 27.32 20.79
CA LYS A 244 -18.75 28.22 19.67
C LYS A 244 -17.63 29.26 19.53
N GLY A 245 -17.14 29.44 18.30
CA GLY A 245 -16.04 30.38 18.01
C GLY A 245 -14.65 29.88 18.41
N ALA A 246 -14.51 28.62 18.84
CA ALA A 246 -13.23 28.02 19.16
C ALA A 246 -12.86 26.91 18.16
N TYR A 247 -11.56 26.71 17.99
CA TYR A 247 -11.00 25.51 17.40
C TYR A 247 -10.44 24.60 18.48
N ILE A 248 -10.54 23.29 18.28
CA ILE A 248 -9.81 22.31 19.09
C ILE A 248 -8.44 22.13 18.45
N VAL A 249 -7.37 22.13 19.24
CA VAL A 249 -6.01 21.86 18.78
C VAL A 249 -5.46 20.68 19.52
N ASN A 250 -4.82 19.76 18.81
CA ASN A 250 -4.07 18.66 19.40
C ASN A 250 -2.67 18.53 18.81
N LEU A 251 -1.78 17.98 19.62
CA LEU A 251 -0.39 17.73 19.23
C LEU A 251 -0.28 16.42 18.47
N GLY A 252 0.65 16.40 17.50
CA GLY A 252 0.97 15.20 16.73
C GLY A 252 2.31 14.59 17.11
N ASP A 253 2.55 13.39 16.58
CA ASP A 253 3.70 12.56 16.94
C ASP A 253 5.07 13.19 16.62
N LEU A 254 5.18 14.05 15.58
CA LEU A 254 6.46 14.70 15.26
C LEU A 254 6.81 15.77 16.29
N LEU A 255 5.82 16.43 16.89
CA LEU A 255 6.07 17.37 17.98
C LEU A 255 6.40 16.65 19.29
N GLU A 256 5.77 15.50 19.57
CA GLU A 256 6.17 14.63 20.68
C GLU A 256 7.64 14.20 20.50
N ARG A 257 8.06 13.86 19.28
CA ARG A 257 9.46 13.53 18.97
C ARG A 257 10.40 14.72 19.17
N TRP A 258 10.08 15.88 18.60
CA TRP A 258 10.86 17.12 18.76
C TRP A 258 11.05 17.49 20.24
N SER A 259 9.97 17.40 21.02
CA SER A 259 10.00 17.72 22.45
C SER A 259 10.54 16.59 23.34
N ASN A 260 11.09 15.52 22.76
CA ASN A 260 11.67 14.39 23.49
C ASN A 260 10.67 13.69 24.44
N GLY A 261 9.38 13.68 24.07
CA GLY A 261 8.27 13.18 24.88
C GLY A 261 7.83 14.12 26.00
N TYR A 262 8.31 15.37 26.01
CA TYR A 262 7.87 16.38 26.98
C TYR A 262 6.44 16.83 26.71
N PHE A 263 6.11 17.11 25.45
CA PHE A 263 4.73 17.28 25.00
C PHE A 263 4.22 15.96 24.42
N LYS A 264 2.97 15.60 24.74
CA LYS A 264 2.41 14.28 24.38
C LYS A 264 1.43 14.37 23.22
N SER A 265 1.57 13.45 22.27
CA SER A 265 0.56 13.15 21.25
C SER A 265 -0.49 12.22 21.88
N THR A 266 -1.71 12.73 22.00
CA THR A 266 -2.76 12.10 22.80
C THR A 266 -3.71 11.29 21.92
N LEU A 267 -4.00 10.06 22.37
CA LEU A 267 -4.98 9.20 21.71
C LEU A 267 -6.35 9.86 21.71
N HIS A 268 -7.03 9.81 20.57
CA HIS A 268 -8.37 10.34 20.41
C HIS A 268 -9.18 9.47 19.45
N ARG A 269 -10.50 9.50 19.59
CA ARG A 269 -11.46 8.74 18.79
C ARG A 269 -12.76 9.52 18.62
N VAL A 270 -13.64 9.07 17.73
CA VAL A 270 -14.97 9.67 17.56
C VAL A 270 -16.05 8.59 17.73
N LEU A 271 -17.03 8.89 18.58
CA LEU A 271 -18.28 8.14 18.71
C LEU A 271 -19.43 8.92 18.09
N GLY A 272 -20.27 8.24 17.32
CA GLY A 272 -21.54 8.73 16.84
C GLY A 272 -22.59 8.73 17.96
N ASN A 273 -23.52 9.67 17.88
CA ASN A 273 -24.60 9.88 18.87
C ASN A 273 -26.01 9.81 18.24
N GLY A 274 -26.12 9.19 17.06
CA GLY A 274 -27.33 9.13 16.25
C GLY A 274 -27.55 10.30 15.29
N GLN A 275 -26.70 11.34 15.33
CA GLN A 275 -26.74 12.48 14.41
C GLN A 275 -25.52 12.48 13.49
N ASP A 276 -25.72 12.94 12.25
CA ASP A 276 -24.60 13.20 11.35
C ASP A 276 -23.72 14.29 11.93
N ARG A 277 -22.40 14.09 11.83
CA ARG A 277 -21.39 15.02 12.34
C ARG A 277 -20.46 15.42 11.21
N TYR A 278 -20.10 16.69 11.17
CA TYR A 278 -19.12 17.24 10.24
C TYR A 278 -17.95 17.87 10.99
N SER A 279 -16.74 17.64 10.50
CA SER A 279 -15.55 18.33 11.00
C SER A 279 -14.57 18.63 9.89
N ILE A 280 -13.74 19.64 10.13
CA ILE A 280 -12.68 20.05 9.20
C ILE A 280 -11.36 20.15 9.99
N PRO A 281 -10.64 19.04 10.19
CA PRO A 281 -9.26 19.09 10.66
C PRO A 281 -8.31 19.62 9.59
N PHE A 282 -7.36 20.43 10.06
CA PHE A 282 -6.21 20.91 9.31
C PHE A 282 -4.94 20.38 9.97
N PHE A 283 -4.28 19.43 9.32
CA PHE A 283 -3.10 18.72 9.81
C PHE A 283 -1.84 19.46 9.35
N LEU A 284 -1.14 20.13 10.28
CA LEU A 284 0.11 20.82 9.98
C LEU A 284 1.30 19.89 10.27
N LYS A 285 2.09 19.62 9.22
CA LYS A 285 3.37 18.94 9.32
C LYS A 285 4.49 19.89 8.84
N PRO A 286 5.73 19.70 9.31
CA PRO A 286 6.87 20.48 8.84
C PRO A 286 7.12 20.31 7.33
N SER A 287 8.00 21.13 6.77
CA SER A 287 8.45 21.01 5.37
C SER A 287 9.04 19.62 5.11
N HIS A 288 8.91 19.14 3.87
CA HIS A 288 9.28 17.77 3.47
C HIS A 288 10.67 17.29 3.95
N ASP A 289 11.68 18.16 3.88
CA ASP A 289 13.07 17.84 4.21
C ASP A 289 13.47 18.31 5.62
N CYS A 290 12.52 18.83 6.40
CA CYS A 290 12.77 19.26 7.77
C CYS A 290 13.27 18.09 8.62
N ILE A 291 14.35 18.30 9.36
CA ILE A 291 14.91 17.31 10.27
C ILE A 291 14.16 17.38 11.61
N ILE A 292 13.59 16.25 12.00
CA ILE A 292 12.92 16.05 13.27
C ILE A 292 13.91 15.42 14.25
N GLU A 293 14.59 16.26 15.02
CA GLU A 293 15.56 15.88 16.04
C GLU A 293 15.25 16.56 17.38
N CYS A 294 15.71 15.96 18.48
CA CYS A 294 15.43 16.47 19.83
C CYS A 294 15.81 17.95 19.95
N LEU A 295 14.83 18.78 20.35
CA LEU A 295 15.02 20.22 20.49
C LEU A 295 16.10 20.54 21.54
N PRO A 296 16.92 21.59 21.35
CA PRO A 296 17.98 21.94 22.29
C PRO A 296 17.49 22.14 23.73
N THR A 297 16.29 22.69 23.90
CA THR A 297 15.67 22.95 25.22
C THR A 297 15.02 21.71 25.84
N CYS A 298 14.91 20.61 25.09
CA CYS A 298 14.27 19.35 25.53
C CYS A 298 15.30 18.24 25.83
N GLN A 299 16.58 18.58 25.87
CA GLN A 299 17.67 17.68 26.23
C GLN A 299 18.60 18.29 27.28
N SER A 300 19.21 17.42 28.09
CA SER A 300 20.25 17.77 29.05
C SER A 300 21.16 16.56 29.29
N GLU A 301 22.22 16.71 30.08
CA GLU A 301 23.08 15.59 30.49
C GLU A 301 22.30 14.44 31.15
N ASN A 302 21.16 14.76 31.80
CA ASN A 302 20.30 13.79 32.47
C ASN A 302 19.05 13.39 31.65
N ASN A 303 18.84 13.99 30.47
CA ASN A 303 17.72 13.69 29.57
C ASN A 303 18.21 13.71 28.12
N LEU A 304 18.86 12.63 27.71
CA LEU A 304 19.37 12.47 26.35
C LEU A 304 18.22 12.32 25.32
N PRO A 305 18.46 12.62 24.03
CA PRO A 305 17.51 12.35 22.96
C PRO A 305 17.03 10.88 22.97
N LYS A 306 15.72 10.68 23.09
CA LYS A 306 15.08 9.33 23.07
C LYS A 306 14.90 8.78 21.67
N TYR A 307 14.92 9.65 20.67
CA TYR A 307 14.60 9.32 19.29
C TYR A 307 15.72 9.79 18.36
N PRO A 308 16.11 9.00 17.34
CA PRO A 308 17.09 9.44 16.34
C PRO A 308 16.55 10.59 15.49
N ALA A 309 17.43 11.37 14.86
CA ALA A 309 17.00 12.37 13.88
C ALA A 309 16.39 11.70 12.65
N ILE A 310 15.26 12.22 12.15
CA ILE A 310 14.60 11.72 10.93
C ILE A 310 14.17 12.87 10.03
N LYS A 311 14.13 12.67 8.71
CA LYS A 311 13.46 13.62 7.81
C LYS A 311 11.95 13.52 7.99
N CYS A 312 11.24 14.65 7.92
CA CYS A 312 9.78 14.70 8.05
C CYS A 312 9.07 13.73 7.07
N SER A 313 9.47 13.74 5.80
CA SER A 313 8.97 12.81 4.77
C SER A 313 9.15 11.33 5.13
N THR A 314 10.33 10.94 5.65
CA THR A 314 10.59 9.57 6.11
C THR A 314 9.71 9.20 7.30
N GLY A 315 9.56 10.08 8.30
CA GLY A 315 8.72 9.83 9.46
C GLY A 315 7.24 9.65 9.11
N ILE A 316 6.73 10.43 8.14
CA ILE A 316 5.35 10.26 7.63
C ILE A 316 5.19 8.91 6.93
N LEU A 317 6.17 8.49 6.12
CA LEU A 317 6.13 7.22 5.38
C LEU A 317 6.21 6.00 6.30
N GLU A 318 7.10 6.00 7.30
CA GLU A 318 7.23 4.90 8.27
C GLU A 318 5.91 4.62 9.01
N GLN A 319 5.23 5.68 9.46
CA GLN A 319 3.97 5.56 10.19
C GLN A 319 2.79 5.18 9.30
N ALA A 320 2.74 5.67 8.06
CA ALA A 320 1.75 5.22 7.08
C ALA A 320 1.85 3.71 6.84
N ILE A 321 3.09 3.18 6.77
CA ILE A 321 3.32 1.73 6.66
C ILE A 321 2.84 0.99 7.91
N VAL A 322 3.09 1.50 9.12
CA VAL A 322 2.60 0.88 10.37
C VAL A 322 1.07 0.81 10.42
N LEU A 323 0.36 1.87 10.03
CA LEU A 323 -1.10 1.84 9.94
C LEU A 323 -1.56 0.75 8.97
N ILE A 324 -1.00 0.71 7.75
CA ILE A 324 -1.32 -0.29 6.74
C ILE A 324 -1.06 -1.71 7.26
N LEU A 325 0.05 -1.95 7.96
CA LEU A 325 0.37 -3.25 8.56
C LEU A 325 -0.60 -3.65 9.69
N LYS A 326 -1.03 -2.67 10.51
CA LYS A 326 -2.03 -2.91 11.56
C LYS A 326 -3.41 -3.23 10.97
N GLU A 327 -3.84 -2.53 9.91
CA GLU A 327 -5.06 -2.86 9.16
C GLU A 327 -5.02 -4.28 8.59
N SER A 328 -3.83 -4.70 8.13
CA SER A 328 -3.60 -6.03 7.55
C SER A 328 -3.77 -7.14 8.59
N THR A 329 -3.18 -6.98 9.79
CA THR A 329 -3.24 -7.97 10.89
C THR A 329 -4.66 -8.20 11.43
N GLN A 330 -5.51 -7.17 11.46
CA GLN A 330 -6.90 -7.27 11.92
C GLN A 330 -7.80 -7.98 10.91
N ARG A 331 -7.65 -7.66 9.62
CA ARG A 331 -8.43 -8.27 8.54
C ARG A 331 -8.18 -9.78 8.49
N ILE A 332 -6.98 -10.24 8.86
CA ILE A 332 -6.66 -11.66 9.04
C ILE A 332 -7.55 -12.29 10.14
N ARG A 333 -7.65 -11.66 11.31
CA ARG A 333 -8.47 -12.15 12.45
C ARG A 333 -9.98 -12.18 12.17
N GLU A 334 -10.49 -11.23 11.40
CA GLU A 334 -11.90 -11.23 11.00
C GLU A 334 -12.24 -12.31 9.96
N MET A 335 -11.26 -12.63 9.11
CA MET A 335 -11.41 -13.63 8.08
C MET A 335 -11.31 -15.05 8.66
N GLU A 336 -10.54 -15.26 9.72
CA GLU A 336 -10.55 -16.48 10.55
C GLU A 336 -11.95 -16.75 11.16
N ASN A 337 -12.66 -15.70 11.62
CA ASN A 337 -13.98 -15.85 12.22
C ASN A 337 -15.14 -15.97 11.21
N LYS A 338 -14.95 -15.54 9.95
CA LYS A 338 -15.97 -15.65 8.88
C LYS A 338 -15.88 -16.91 8.02
N THR A 339 -14.75 -17.62 8.02
CA THR A 339 -14.55 -18.78 7.13
C THR A 339 -15.06 -20.11 7.69
N GLN A 340 -15.74 -20.12 8.85
CA GLN A 340 -16.40 -21.32 9.37
C GLN A 340 -17.81 -21.60 8.79
N GLU A 341 -18.39 -20.73 7.96
CA GLU A 341 -19.77 -20.90 7.45
C GLU A 341 -19.96 -21.10 5.94
N GLU A 342 -18.93 -21.02 5.09
CA GLU A 342 -19.13 -21.25 3.64
C GLU A 342 -18.03 -22.11 3.00
N ALA A 343 -18.02 -23.40 3.33
CA ALA A 343 -17.28 -24.41 2.57
C ALA A 343 -18.25 -25.18 1.65
N SER A 344 -18.48 -24.66 0.44
CA SER A 344 -19.12 -25.42 -0.64
C SER A 344 -18.12 -25.65 -1.77
N THR A 345 -17.89 -26.94 -2.09
CA THR A 345 -17.19 -27.50 -3.26
C THR A 345 -16.06 -26.67 -3.89
N ILE A 346 -14.82 -26.90 -3.43
CA ILE A 346 -13.60 -26.39 -4.06
C ILE A 346 -13.44 -27.01 -5.46
N ASN A 347 -13.42 -26.19 -6.51
CA ASN A 347 -13.18 -26.64 -7.87
C ASN A 347 -11.66 -26.64 -8.17
N VAL A 348 -11.10 -27.84 -8.37
CA VAL A 348 -9.66 -28.07 -8.57
C VAL A 348 -9.40 -28.48 -10.03
N SER A 349 -8.42 -27.86 -10.67
CA SER A 349 -8.02 -28.25 -12.03
C SER A 349 -7.14 -29.50 -11.99
N SER A 350 -7.42 -30.45 -12.89
CA SER A 350 -6.46 -31.49 -13.26
C SER A 350 -5.50 -30.92 -14.33
N LEU A 351 -4.20 -30.98 -14.08
CA LEU A 351 -3.17 -30.61 -15.06
C LEU A 351 -2.34 -31.83 -15.45
N ALA A 352 -1.85 -31.86 -16.69
CA ALA A 352 -0.94 -32.89 -17.15
C ALA A 352 0.40 -32.82 -16.40
N CYS A 353 1.01 -33.97 -16.13
CA CYS A 353 2.34 -34.07 -15.54
C CYS A 353 3.33 -34.54 -16.60
N ILE A 354 4.33 -33.71 -16.89
CA ILE A 354 5.34 -33.96 -17.93
C ILE A 354 6.63 -34.42 -17.26
N ASP A 355 7.01 -35.66 -17.53
CA ASP A 355 8.27 -36.24 -17.07
C ASP A 355 9.42 -35.84 -18.00
N LEU A 356 10.35 -35.03 -17.50
CA LEU A 356 11.52 -34.59 -18.26
C LEU A 356 12.63 -35.64 -18.36
N ALA A 357 12.59 -36.71 -17.55
CA ALA A 357 13.53 -37.82 -17.66
C ALA A 357 13.05 -38.91 -18.63
N ASN A 358 11.84 -38.78 -19.19
CA ASN A 358 11.31 -39.74 -20.15
C ASN A 358 12.16 -39.75 -21.43
N SER A 359 12.64 -40.95 -21.81
CA SER A 359 13.45 -41.15 -23.01
C SER A 359 12.67 -40.97 -24.31
N ASN A 360 11.33 -41.07 -24.27
CA ASN A 360 10.46 -40.82 -25.42
C ASN A 360 9.98 -39.36 -25.45
N LEU A 361 10.82 -38.47 -25.97
CA LEU A 361 10.51 -37.04 -26.06
C LEU A 361 9.27 -36.72 -26.91
N HIS A 362 8.94 -37.53 -27.91
CA HIS A 362 7.74 -37.33 -28.73
C HIS A 362 6.46 -37.59 -27.95
N GLN A 363 6.45 -38.59 -27.06
CA GLN A 363 5.33 -38.82 -26.15
C GLN A 363 5.16 -37.64 -25.18
N SER A 364 6.26 -37.18 -24.56
CA SER A 364 6.23 -36.00 -23.69
C SER A 364 5.75 -34.75 -24.44
N ALA A 365 6.17 -34.56 -25.68
CA ALA A 365 5.73 -33.47 -26.54
C ALA A 365 4.23 -33.54 -26.86
N ALA A 366 3.68 -34.73 -27.12
CA ALA A 366 2.24 -34.89 -27.37
C ALA A 366 1.40 -34.54 -26.13
N SER A 367 1.80 -35.02 -24.94
CA SER A 367 1.13 -34.68 -23.68
C SER A 367 1.23 -33.19 -23.35
N LEU A 368 2.41 -32.60 -23.55
CA LEU A 368 2.64 -31.19 -23.33
C LEU A 368 1.85 -30.32 -24.31
N LYS A 369 1.76 -30.74 -25.59
CA LYS A 369 0.94 -30.07 -26.60
C LYS A 369 -0.51 -29.99 -26.15
N GLN A 370 -1.07 -31.11 -25.68
CA GLN A 370 -2.45 -31.14 -25.20
C GLN A 370 -2.65 -30.19 -24.02
N ALA A 371 -1.74 -30.18 -23.04
CA ALA A 371 -1.82 -29.26 -21.91
C ALA A 371 -1.79 -27.78 -22.34
N CYS A 372 -0.96 -27.44 -23.34
CA CYS A 372 -0.86 -26.09 -23.88
C CYS A 372 -2.10 -25.66 -24.67
N LEU A 373 -2.76 -26.60 -25.38
CA LEU A 373 -4.04 -26.37 -26.06
C LEU A 373 -5.18 -26.16 -25.06
N ASP A 374 -5.20 -26.96 -24.00
CA ASP A 374 -6.27 -26.96 -23.00
C ASP A 374 -6.24 -25.68 -22.16
N CYS A 375 -5.10 -25.37 -21.55
CA CYS A 375 -4.99 -24.24 -20.64
C CYS A 375 -3.60 -23.64 -20.48
N GLY A 376 -2.55 -24.14 -21.14
CA GLY A 376 -1.22 -23.52 -21.01
C GLY A 376 -0.55 -23.72 -19.64
N PHE A 377 -1.12 -24.53 -18.75
CA PHE A 377 -0.58 -24.90 -17.44
C PHE A 377 -0.33 -26.41 -17.37
N PHE A 378 0.82 -26.81 -16.82
CA PHE A 378 1.18 -28.21 -16.62
C PHE A 378 2.17 -28.38 -15.47
N TYR A 379 2.30 -29.60 -14.94
CA TYR A 379 3.37 -29.95 -14.01
C TYR A 379 4.58 -30.50 -14.76
N VAL A 380 5.76 -30.29 -14.19
CA VAL A 380 7.01 -30.89 -14.64
C VAL A 380 7.64 -31.66 -13.48
N THR A 381 7.98 -32.93 -13.71
CA THR A 381 8.65 -33.83 -12.75
C THR A 381 9.97 -34.36 -13.31
N ASN A 382 10.81 -34.93 -12.43
CA ASN A 382 12.13 -35.48 -12.78
C ASN A 382 13.00 -34.47 -13.55
N HIS A 383 12.89 -33.19 -13.21
CA HIS A 383 13.58 -32.07 -13.86
C HIS A 383 15.07 -31.97 -13.47
N GLY A 384 15.48 -32.67 -12.41
CA GLY A 384 16.88 -32.74 -11.96
C GLY A 384 17.37 -31.57 -11.11
N ILE A 385 16.47 -30.68 -10.66
CA ILE A 385 16.79 -29.76 -9.55
C ILE A 385 16.63 -30.56 -8.28
N SER A 386 17.66 -30.60 -7.42
CA SER A 386 17.59 -31.39 -6.19
C SER A 386 16.60 -30.76 -5.20
N GLU A 387 15.90 -31.60 -4.43
CA GLU A 387 14.96 -31.10 -3.41
C GLU A 387 15.71 -30.29 -2.34
N GLU A 388 16.96 -30.64 -2.01
CA GLU A 388 17.77 -29.89 -1.05
C GLU A 388 18.04 -28.46 -1.52
N LEU A 389 18.34 -28.26 -2.82
CA LEU A 389 18.54 -26.91 -3.37
C LEU A 389 17.24 -26.11 -3.38
N LYS A 390 16.10 -26.77 -3.64
CA LYS A 390 14.78 -26.14 -3.61
C LYS A 390 14.42 -25.73 -2.19
N ASP A 391 14.57 -26.63 -1.22
CA ASP A 391 14.29 -26.36 0.18
C ASP A 391 15.18 -25.25 0.73
N GLU A 392 16.49 -25.27 0.43
CA GLU A 392 17.41 -24.19 0.82
C GLU A 392 16.99 -22.85 0.20
N ALA A 393 16.59 -22.81 -1.08
CA ALA A 393 16.12 -21.58 -1.71
C ALA A 393 14.83 -21.04 -1.03
N PHE A 394 13.90 -21.90 -0.66
CA PHE A 394 12.70 -21.51 0.10
C PHE A 394 13.05 -21.04 1.51
N GLU A 395 13.97 -21.73 2.20
CA GLU A 395 14.39 -21.34 3.55
C GLU A 395 15.08 -19.98 3.55
N GLN A 396 15.97 -19.73 2.59
CA GLN A 396 16.62 -18.43 2.39
C GLN A 396 15.61 -17.33 2.01
N SER A 397 14.60 -17.66 1.20
CA SER A 397 13.50 -16.74 0.90
C SER A 397 12.71 -16.38 2.17
N LYS A 398 12.38 -17.36 3.01
CA LYS A 398 11.66 -17.15 4.28
C LYS A 398 12.48 -16.31 5.26
N LYS A 399 13.78 -16.61 5.41
CA LYS A 399 14.72 -15.83 6.23
C LYS A 399 14.75 -14.37 5.81
N PHE A 400 14.77 -14.09 4.50
CA PHE A 400 14.70 -12.71 4.01
C PHE A 400 13.39 -12.02 4.37
N PHE A 401 12.23 -12.64 4.09
CA PHE A 401 10.93 -12.00 4.33
C PHE A 401 10.61 -11.82 5.81
N ALA A 402 11.18 -12.66 6.68
CA ALA A 402 11.11 -12.53 8.14
C ALA A 402 11.97 -11.40 8.72
N LEU A 403 12.85 -10.77 7.93
CA LEU A 403 13.63 -9.62 8.41
C LEU A 403 12.72 -8.43 8.75
N PRO A 404 13.12 -7.60 9.75
CA PRO A 404 12.48 -6.31 9.97
C PRO A 404 12.41 -5.49 8.69
N LEU A 405 11.33 -4.73 8.52
CA LEU A 405 11.13 -3.93 7.31
C LEU A 405 12.31 -2.99 7.03
N GLU A 406 12.91 -2.41 8.08
CA GLU A 406 14.11 -1.57 8.01
C GLU A 406 15.31 -2.23 7.33
N GLU A 407 15.47 -3.55 7.46
CA GLU A 407 16.50 -4.31 6.75
C GLU A 407 16.09 -4.62 5.32
N LYS A 408 14.81 -4.98 5.10
CA LYS A 408 14.27 -5.28 3.76
C LYS A 408 14.34 -4.06 2.83
N ILE A 409 14.08 -2.85 3.36
CA ILE A 409 14.08 -1.63 2.55
C ILE A 409 15.48 -1.17 2.12
N LYS A 410 16.57 -1.61 2.77
CA LYS A 410 17.95 -1.29 2.33
C LYS A 410 18.27 -1.82 0.94
N VAL A 411 17.52 -2.83 0.50
CA VAL A 411 17.65 -3.47 -0.81
C VAL A 411 16.42 -3.22 -1.68
N LEU A 412 15.76 -2.07 -1.50
CA LEU A 412 14.60 -1.64 -2.29
C LEU A 412 14.85 -1.73 -3.80
N LYS A 413 13.77 -2.04 -4.51
CA LYS A 413 13.76 -2.25 -5.95
C LYS A 413 14.21 -1.01 -6.72
N ASN A 414 15.18 -1.19 -7.62
CA ASN A 414 15.75 -0.12 -8.45
C ASN A 414 14.90 0.21 -9.70
N GLU A 415 15.38 1.12 -10.56
CA GLU A 415 14.70 1.56 -11.82
C GLU A 415 14.51 0.46 -12.86
N LYS A 416 15.26 -0.63 -12.76
CA LYS A 416 15.24 -1.77 -13.68
C LYS A 416 14.73 -3.04 -13.03
N HIS A 417 14.03 -2.88 -11.91
CA HIS A 417 13.26 -3.90 -11.22
C HIS A 417 14.02 -4.92 -10.37
N GLN A 418 15.32 -4.79 -10.11
CA GLN A 418 16.04 -5.68 -9.19
C GLN A 418 15.90 -5.20 -7.73
N GLY A 419 15.71 -6.13 -6.79
CA GLY A 419 15.59 -5.85 -5.35
C GLY A 419 14.19 -6.07 -4.77
N TYR A 420 14.00 -5.62 -3.54
CA TYR A 420 12.81 -5.81 -2.72
C TYR A 420 11.66 -4.86 -3.09
N SER A 421 10.45 -5.40 -3.21
CA SER A 421 9.20 -4.65 -3.40
C SER A 421 8.24 -4.95 -2.24
N PRO A 422 7.78 -3.94 -1.49
CA PRO A 422 6.89 -4.14 -0.36
C PRO A 422 5.47 -4.52 -0.78
N VAL A 423 4.65 -4.92 0.19
CA VAL A 423 3.21 -5.19 0.00
C VAL A 423 2.52 -3.97 -0.62
N LEU A 424 1.55 -4.20 -1.51
CA LEU A 424 0.80 -3.19 -2.27
C LEU A 424 1.59 -2.40 -3.33
N SER A 425 2.87 -2.71 -3.56
CA SER A 425 3.71 -1.99 -4.54
C SER A 425 3.40 -2.28 -6.02
N GLN A 426 2.44 -3.16 -6.32
CA GLN A 426 2.02 -3.51 -7.68
C GLN A 426 0.51 -3.53 -7.80
N ILE A 427 -0.05 -3.02 -8.89
CA ILE A 427 -1.48 -3.05 -9.18
C ILE A 427 -1.70 -3.99 -10.37
N SER A 428 -2.53 -5.01 -10.17
CA SER A 428 -3.03 -5.90 -11.23
C SER A 428 -4.44 -5.47 -11.67
N ASP A 429 -4.91 -5.92 -12.82
CA ASP A 429 -6.23 -5.55 -13.35
C ASP A 429 -7.38 -5.86 -12.37
N ASN A 430 -8.24 -4.87 -12.11
CA ASN A 430 -9.36 -4.89 -11.15
C ASN A 430 -8.96 -5.00 -9.65
N GLN A 431 -7.71 -4.68 -9.32
CA GLN A 431 -7.24 -4.54 -7.93
C GLN A 431 -7.44 -3.10 -7.45
N ILE A 432 -8.09 -2.91 -6.29
CA ILE A 432 -8.39 -1.55 -5.77
C ILE A 432 -7.21 -0.96 -4.98
N HIS A 433 -6.40 -1.79 -4.28
CA HIS A 433 -5.43 -1.33 -3.28
C HIS A 433 -3.97 -1.78 -3.54
N GLY A 434 -3.70 -2.48 -4.65
CA GLY A 434 -2.42 -3.16 -4.91
C GLY A 434 -2.40 -4.62 -4.40
N ASP A 435 -1.47 -5.42 -4.93
CA ASP A 435 -1.32 -6.85 -4.63
C ASP A 435 -0.87 -7.06 -3.18
N TYR A 436 -1.59 -7.92 -2.45
CA TYR A 436 -1.25 -8.34 -1.08
C TYR A 436 -0.10 -9.36 -1.08
N LYS A 437 1.06 -8.93 -1.59
CA LYS A 437 2.30 -9.68 -1.63
C LYS A 437 3.49 -8.75 -1.53
N GLU A 438 4.51 -9.17 -0.80
CA GLU A 438 5.85 -8.63 -0.95
C GLU A 438 6.67 -9.52 -1.88
N SER A 439 7.72 -8.98 -2.49
CA SER A 439 8.53 -9.75 -3.43
C SER A 439 9.96 -9.28 -3.53
N PHE A 440 10.85 -10.17 -3.96
CA PHE A 440 12.25 -9.87 -4.25
C PHE A 440 12.59 -10.30 -5.68
N PHE A 441 13.14 -9.37 -6.47
CA PHE A 441 13.50 -9.61 -7.86
C PHE A 441 15.01 -9.81 -8.02
N ILE A 442 15.38 -10.88 -8.72
CA ILE A 442 16.76 -11.26 -9.03
C ILE A 442 16.85 -11.45 -10.53
N GLY A 443 17.66 -10.63 -11.22
CA GLY A 443 17.91 -10.74 -12.65
C GLY A 443 19.20 -11.52 -12.98
N ILE A 444 19.53 -11.59 -14.27
CA ILE A 444 20.78 -12.17 -14.76
C ILE A 444 21.97 -11.23 -14.46
N LYS A 445 23.11 -11.84 -14.14
CA LYS A 445 24.41 -11.17 -14.10
C LYS A 445 24.83 -10.76 -15.52
N GLY A 446 24.78 -9.46 -15.84
CA GLY A 446 25.14 -8.91 -17.15
C GLY A 446 25.79 -7.53 -17.07
N SER A 447 26.30 -7.01 -18.20
CA SER A 447 26.78 -5.62 -18.28
C SER A 447 25.60 -4.66 -18.20
N ASN A 448 25.83 -3.46 -17.65
CA ASN A 448 24.81 -2.41 -17.54
C ASN A 448 24.29 -1.90 -18.90
N ASP A 449 24.92 -2.30 -20.01
CA ASP A 449 24.59 -1.86 -21.37
C ASP A 449 23.53 -2.75 -22.04
N THR A 450 23.26 -3.94 -21.49
CA THR A 450 22.23 -4.84 -22.04
C THR A 450 20.85 -4.48 -21.46
N PRO A 451 19.81 -4.26 -22.29
CA PRO A 451 18.46 -3.99 -21.81
C PRO A 451 17.98 -5.06 -20.83
N PHE A 452 17.36 -4.63 -19.72
CA PHE A 452 16.84 -5.50 -18.63
C PHE A 452 17.90 -6.24 -17.80
N CYS A 453 19.21 -6.03 -18.06
CA CYS A 453 20.30 -6.58 -17.27
C CYS A 453 20.99 -5.48 -16.45
N ARG A 454 21.09 -5.67 -15.12
CA ARG A 454 21.92 -4.86 -14.21
C ARG A 454 22.41 -5.70 -13.05
N ALA A 455 23.37 -5.18 -12.31
CA ALA A 455 23.81 -5.78 -11.06
C ALA A 455 22.63 -5.96 -10.10
N ASN A 456 22.45 -7.19 -9.62
CA ASN A 456 21.50 -7.48 -8.55
C ASN A 456 21.90 -6.73 -7.28
N ILE A 457 20.89 -6.33 -6.52
CA ILE A 457 21.06 -5.79 -5.18
C ILE A 457 20.91 -6.98 -4.23
N TRP A 458 21.94 -7.24 -3.43
CA TRP A 458 21.97 -8.37 -2.51
C TRP A 458 21.83 -7.89 -1.06
N PRO A 459 21.11 -8.62 -0.20
CA PRO A 459 21.14 -8.37 1.24
C PRO A 459 22.57 -8.49 1.79
N ASN A 460 22.83 -7.84 2.93
CA ASN A 460 24.14 -7.93 3.57
C ASN A 460 24.45 -9.42 3.90
N PRO A 461 25.58 -9.97 3.44
CA PRO A 461 25.96 -11.37 3.71
C PRO A 461 26.14 -11.68 5.20
N ASP A 462 26.43 -10.69 6.03
CA ASP A 462 26.49 -10.85 7.49
C ASP A 462 25.10 -11.07 8.12
N VAL A 463 24.05 -10.59 7.45
CA VAL A 463 22.65 -10.73 7.87
C VAL A 463 22.03 -11.99 7.28
N LEU A 464 22.31 -12.28 6.00
CA LEU A 464 21.81 -13.45 5.28
C LEU A 464 22.95 -14.23 4.62
N SER A 465 23.65 -15.02 5.44
CA SER A 465 24.77 -15.84 4.97
C SER A 465 24.31 -16.92 3.99
N GLY A 466 25.06 -17.07 2.89
CA GLY A 466 24.78 -18.07 1.84
C GLY A 466 23.60 -17.74 0.91
N TRP A 467 22.88 -16.63 1.14
CA TRP A 467 21.68 -16.28 0.38
C TRP A 467 21.95 -16.07 -1.10
N GLN A 468 22.93 -15.22 -1.43
CA GLN A 468 23.31 -14.94 -2.82
C GLN A 468 23.72 -16.22 -3.56
N ALA A 469 24.62 -17.02 -2.97
CA ALA A 469 25.12 -18.24 -3.60
C ALA A 469 24.00 -19.26 -3.87
N THR A 470 23.05 -19.39 -2.94
CA THR A 470 21.87 -20.24 -3.09
C THR A 470 21.00 -19.77 -4.24
N MET A 471 20.66 -18.47 -4.28
CA MET A 471 19.79 -17.91 -5.31
C MET A 471 20.43 -17.97 -6.71
N GLU A 472 21.73 -17.73 -6.82
CA GLU A 472 22.47 -17.88 -8.08
C GLU A 472 22.49 -19.32 -8.57
N LYS A 473 22.73 -20.29 -7.67
CA LYS A 473 22.71 -21.72 -8.01
C LYS A 473 21.31 -22.18 -8.42
N TYR A 474 20.28 -21.79 -7.69
CA TYR A 474 18.89 -22.11 -8.01
C TYR A 474 18.48 -21.51 -9.37
N HIS A 475 18.87 -20.25 -9.64
CA HIS A 475 18.62 -19.59 -10.93
C HIS A 475 19.25 -20.36 -12.10
N GLN A 476 20.49 -20.85 -11.96
CA GLN A 476 21.16 -21.64 -13.02
C GLN A 476 20.43 -22.96 -13.31
N GLU A 477 20.03 -23.67 -12.26
CA GLU A 477 19.30 -24.93 -12.39
C GLU A 477 17.89 -24.73 -12.96
N ALA A 478 17.18 -23.66 -12.56
CA ALA A 478 15.90 -23.28 -13.12
C ALA A 478 16.00 -22.95 -14.63
N LEU A 479 17.05 -22.24 -15.05
CA LEU A 479 17.32 -21.98 -16.47
C LEU A 479 17.56 -23.29 -17.25
N ARG A 480 18.35 -24.22 -16.70
CA ARG A 480 18.59 -25.53 -17.31
C ARG A 480 17.29 -26.29 -17.54
N VAL A 481 16.40 -26.29 -16.54
CA VAL A 481 15.07 -26.91 -16.64
C VAL A 481 14.21 -26.22 -17.69
N CYS A 482 14.12 -24.89 -17.69
CA CYS A 482 13.30 -24.17 -18.67
C CYS A 482 13.78 -24.41 -20.10
N LYS A 483 15.10 -24.50 -20.34
CA LYS A 483 15.65 -24.90 -21.65
C LYS A 483 15.24 -26.33 -22.04
N ALA A 484 15.26 -27.27 -21.10
CA ALA A 484 14.77 -28.62 -21.38
C ALA A 484 13.27 -28.65 -21.73
N VAL A 485 12.44 -27.89 -21.01
CA VAL A 485 11.01 -27.72 -21.33
C VAL A 485 10.82 -27.06 -22.70
N ALA A 486 11.63 -26.05 -23.04
CA ALA A 486 11.59 -25.38 -24.34
C ALA A 486 11.83 -26.35 -25.51
N ARG A 487 12.72 -27.33 -25.36
CA ARG A 487 12.94 -28.37 -26.38
C ARG A 487 11.74 -29.28 -26.60
N VAL A 488 11.04 -29.64 -25.51
CA VAL A 488 9.79 -30.41 -25.61
C VAL A 488 8.67 -29.58 -26.24
N LEU A 489 8.60 -28.29 -25.92
CA LEU A 489 7.68 -27.33 -26.56
C LEU A 489 7.95 -27.16 -28.06
N ALA A 490 9.21 -27.14 -28.48
CA ALA A 490 9.60 -27.08 -29.89
C ALA A 490 9.03 -28.28 -30.66
N LEU A 491 9.22 -29.49 -30.13
CA LEU A 491 8.63 -30.71 -30.69
C LEU A 491 7.09 -30.67 -30.69
N ALA A 492 6.47 -30.14 -29.63
CA ALA A 492 5.01 -29.98 -29.54
C ALA A 492 4.44 -29.04 -30.62
N LEU A 493 5.22 -28.03 -31.01
CA LEU A 493 4.94 -27.10 -32.11
C LEU A 493 5.34 -27.64 -33.49
N ASN A 494 5.78 -28.91 -33.56
CA ASN A 494 6.24 -29.58 -34.78
C ASN A 494 7.44 -28.89 -35.46
N VAL A 495 8.28 -28.21 -34.69
CA VAL A 495 9.61 -27.73 -35.14
C VAL A 495 10.71 -28.60 -34.53
N ASP A 496 11.95 -28.43 -34.97
CA ASP A 496 13.09 -29.19 -34.47
C ASP A 496 13.29 -28.98 -32.96
N GLY A 497 13.71 -30.03 -32.25
CA GLY A 497 13.79 -30.01 -30.78
C GLY A 497 14.75 -28.94 -30.23
N ASP A 498 15.76 -28.53 -30.99
CA ASP A 498 16.73 -27.50 -30.65
C ASP A 498 16.40 -26.13 -31.29
N TYR A 499 15.20 -25.97 -31.88
CA TYR A 499 14.81 -24.75 -32.60
C TYR A 499 14.99 -23.46 -31.77
N PHE A 500 14.69 -23.50 -30.47
CA PHE A 500 14.83 -22.33 -29.58
C PHE A 500 16.25 -22.16 -29.03
N ASP A 501 17.17 -23.11 -29.22
CA ASP A 501 18.52 -23.06 -28.64
C ASP A 501 19.48 -22.11 -29.38
N THR A 502 19.00 -21.43 -30.43
CA THR A 502 19.82 -20.48 -31.19
C THR A 502 20.28 -19.29 -30.34
N PRO A 503 21.43 -18.65 -30.68
CA PRO A 503 21.92 -17.45 -30.00
C PRO A 503 20.87 -16.34 -29.87
N GLU A 504 20.08 -16.14 -30.92
CA GLU A 504 19.07 -15.10 -31.04
C GLU A 504 17.80 -15.39 -30.23
N MET A 505 17.53 -16.65 -29.87
CA MET A 505 16.35 -17.06 -29.11
C MET A 505 16.68 -17.34 -27.64
N LEU A 506 17.25 -18.51 -27.30
CA LEU A 506 17.58 -18.88 -25.91
C LEU A 506 19.09 -19.04 -25.67
N GLY A 507 19.95 -18.54 -26.55
CA GLY A 507 21.39 -18.46 -26.30
C GLY A 507 21.72 -17.51 -25.16
N ASN A 508 21.20 -16.27 -25.22
CA ASN A 508 21.34 -15.24 -24.19
C ASN A 508 19.95 -14.75 -23.72
N PRO A 509 19.13 -15.64 -23.13
CA PRO A 509 17.75 -15.33 -22.79
C PRO A 509 17.71 -14.26 -21.71
N LEU A 510 16.64 -13.47 -21.68
CA LEU A 510 16.32 -12.67 -20.52
C LEU A 510 15.64 -13.59 -19.50
N THR A 511 16.14 -13.60 -18.27
CA THR A 511 15.54 -14.35 -17.17
C THR A 511 15.53 -13.52 -15.91
N PHE A 512 14.50 -13.74 -15.11
CA PHE A 512 14.42 -13.17 -13.78
C PHE A 512 13.74 -14.16 -12.85
N MET A 513 14.19 -14.18 -11.61
CA MET A 513 13.62 -14.94 -10.53
C MET A 513 12.96 -13.98 -9.56
N ARG A 514 11.74 -14.33 -9.15
CA ARG A 514 10.96 -13.56 -8.20
C ARG A 514 10.61 -14.43 -7.01
N LEU A 515 11.14 -14.05 -5.85
CA LEU A 515 10.72 -14.57 -4.57
C LEU A 515 9.45 -13.83 -4.17
N LEU A 516 8.43 -14.56 -3.71
CA LEU A 516 7.12 -14.02 -3.42
C LEU A 516 6.68 -14.52 -2.04
N HIS A 517 6.23 -13.59 -1.22
CA HIS A 517 5.58 -13.87 0.05
C HIS A 517 4.21 -13.21 0.06
N TYR A 518 3.19 -14.04 0.25
CA TYR A 518 1.79 -13.61 0.34
C TYR A 518 1.36 -13.75 1.79
N GLU A 519 0.95 -12.63 2.38
CA GLU A 519 0.38 -12.58 3.71
C GLU A 519 -1.14 -12.31 3.61
N GLY A 520 -1.88 -12.92 4.52
CA GLY A 520 -3.28 -12.63 4.76
C GLY A 520 -4.27 -13.32 3.82
N MET A 521 -5.50 -12.85 3.90
CA MET A 521 -6.66 -13.47 3.28
C MET A 521 -7.17 -12.61 2.12
N SER A 522 -7.51 -13.24 0.98
CA SER A 522 -8.05 -12.56 -0.19
C SER A 522 -9.58 -12.51 -0.20
N ASP A 523 -10.14 -11.44 -0.78
CA ASP A 523 -11.59 -11.26 -1.02
C ASP A 523 -11.79 -10.74 -2.44
N PRO A 524 -11.92 -11.66 -3.44
CA PRO A 524 -12.14 -11.27 -4.84
C PRO A 524 -13.37 -10.40 -5.06
N SER A 525 -14.40 -10.50 -4.21
CA SER A 525 -15.64 -9.71 -4.35
C SER A 525 -15.39 -8.21 -4.11
N LYS A 526 -14.33 -7.89 -3.36
CA LYS A 526 -13.88 -6.52 -3.04
C LYS A 526 -12.62 -6.12 -3.80
N GLY A 527 -12.20 -6.90 -4.80
CA GLY A 527 -10.97 -6.63 -5.54
C GLY A 527 -9.69 -6.81 -4.71
N ILE A 528 -9.73 -7.66 -3.67
CA ILE A 528 -8.59 -7.96 -2.80
C ILE A 528 -8.00 -9.31 -3.20
N TYR A 529 -6.76 -9.30 -3.67
CA TYR A 529 -6.05 -10.49 -4.10
C TYR A 529 -4.61 -10.49 -3.56
N GLY A 530 -4.06 -11.66 -3.26
CA GLY A 530 -2.62 -11.82 -3.05
C GLY A 530 -1.85 -11.44 -4.31
N CYS A 531 -2.33 -11.87 -5.47
CA CYS A 531 -1.96 -11.33 -6.78
C CYS A 531 -3.21 -11.30 -7.66
N GLY A 532 -3.56 -10.14 -8.21
CA GLY A 532 -4.73 -10.02 -9.06
C GLY A 532 -4.64 -10.84 -10.37
N PRO A 533 -5.75 -10.98 -11.11
CA PRO A 533 -5.79 -11.63 -12.42
C PRO A 533 -4.78 -11.05 -13.42
N HIS A 534 -3.88 -11.87 -13.93
CA HIS A 534 -2.89 -11.48 -14.95
C HIS A 534 -2.48 -12.67 -15.83
N SER A 535 -1.76 -12.39 -16.93
CA SER A 535 -0.99 -13.35 -17.71
C SER A 535 0.48 -12.93 -17.74
N ASP A 536 1.38 -13.89 -17.94
CA ASP A 536 2.81 -13.61 -17.96
C ASP A 536 3.26 -13.15 -19.34
N PHE A 537 4.06 -12.09 -19.40
CA PHE A 537 4.47 -11.50 -20.68
C PHE A 537 5.51 -12.33 -21.44
N GLY A 538 6.23 -13.24 -20.77
CA GLY A 538 7.39 -13.95 -21.31
C GLY A 538 7.06 -15.14 -22.23
N MET A 539 8.04 -16.04 -22.39
CA MET A 539 7.83 -17.33 -23.08
C MET A 539 7.15 -18.34 -22.14
N MET A 540 7.68 -18.48 -20.92
CA MET A 540 7.13 -19.37 -19.89
C MET A 540 7.61 -18.97 -18.50
N THR A 541 6.93 -19.48 -17.49
CA THR A 541 7.28 -19.34 -16.07
C THR A 541 7.35 -20.72 -15.42
N LEU A 542 8.44 -20.97 -14.70
CA LEU A 542 8.64 -22.13 -13.85
C LEU A 542 8.40 -21.72 -12.39
N LEU A 543 7.37 -22.27 -11.77
CA LEU A 543 6.89 -21.88 -10.45
C LEU A 543 7.14 -22.99 -9.42
N GLY A 544 8.00 -22.70 -8.45
CA GLY A 544 8.10 -23.43 -7.20
C GLY A 544 7.09 -22.88 -6.19
N THR A 545 6.43 -23.75 -5.43
CA THR A 545 5.50 -23.37 -4.34
C THR A 545 5.79 -24.22 -3.11
N ASP A 546 5.53 -23.66 -1.93
CA ASP A 546 5.66 -24.31 -0.62
C ASP A 546 4.47 -25.24 -0.24
N SER A 547 3.60 -25.54 -1.21
CA SER A 547 2.37 -26.32 -1.06
C SER A 547 1.19 -25.64 -0.35
N VAL A 548 1.30 -24.37 0.05
CA VAL A 548 0.13 -23.61 0.50
C VAL A 548 -0.75 -23.27 -0.70
N MET A 549 -2.02 -23.66 -0.63
CA MET A 549 -3.01 -23.41 -1.68
C MET A 549 -3.22 -21.90 -1.88
N GLY A 550 -3.41 -21.49 -3.14
CA GLY A 550 -3.75 -20.09 -3.44
C GLY A 550 -3.77 -19.75 -4.92
N LEU A 551 -2.99 -20.45 -5.75
CA LEU A 551 -2.98 -20.24 -7.19
C LEU A 551 -4.29 -20.72 -7.83
N GLN A 552 -4.91 -19.84 -8.60
CA GLN A 552 -6.07 -20.14 -9.44
C GLN A 552 -5.82 -19.78 -10.89
N ILE A 553 -6.37 -20.58 -11.81
CA ILE A 553 -6.34 -20.31 -13.25
C ILE A 553 -7.75 -20.11 -13.80
N CYS A 554 -7.86 -19.34 -14.88
CA CYS A 554 -9.07 -19.11 -15.64
C CYS A 554 -8.84 -19.57 -17.08
N LYS A 555 -9.16 -20.84 -17.37
CA LYS A 555 -8.91 -21.50 -18.67
C LYS A 555 -9.54 -20.75 -19.86
N ASP A 556 -10.65 -20.07 -19.61
CA ASP A 556 -11.39 -19.32 -20.62
C ASP A 556 -11.49 -17.84 -20.22
N ARG A 557 -10.59 -17.01 -20.75
CA ARG A 557 -10.43 -15.61 -20.33
C ARG A 557 -11.61 -14.71 -20.74
N ASP A 558 -12.34 -15.12 -21.78
CA ASP A 558 -13.39 -14.37 -22.44
C ASP A 558 -14.80 -14.68 -21.91
N VAL A 559 -14.98 -15.81 -21.22
CA VAL A 559 -16.28 -16.20 -20.64
C VAL A 559 -16.63 -15.36 -19.41
N LYS A 560 -17.90 -14.93 -19.32
CA LYS A 560 -18.46 -14.15 -18.21
C LYS A 560 -19.68 -14.89 -17.60
N PRO A 561 -19.74 -15.14 -16.28
CA PRO A 561 -18.67 -14.88 -15.30
C PRO A 561 -17.46 -15.79 -15.55
N ARG A 562 -16.26 -15.26 -15.26
CA ARG A 562 -15.01 -16.04 -15.38
C ARG A 562 -15.03 -17.20 -14.40
N LYS A 563 -14.66 -18.40 -14.87
CA LYS A 563 -14.56 -19.61 -14.04
C LYS A 563 -13.12 -19.81 -13.58
N TRP A 564 -12.91 -19.80 -12.27
CA TRP A 564 -11.60 -19.98 -11.63
C TRP A 564 -11.45 -21.38 -11.04
N GLU A 565 -10.28 -22.00 -11.23
CA GLU A 565 -9.97 -23.35 -10.75
C GLU A 565 -8.64 -23.33 -10.00
N TYR A 566 -8.59 -23.96 -8.81
CA TYR A 566 -7.35 -24.05 -8.03
C TYR A 566 -6.35 -25.02 -8.66
N ILE A 567 -5.07 -24.69 -8.55
CA ILE A 567 -3.95 -25.59 -8.84
C ILE A 567 -3.36 -26.08 -7.53
N LEU A 568 -3.31 -27.41 -7.35
CA LEU A 568 -2.66 -28.02 -6.20
C LEU A 568 -1.15 -28.11 -6.42
N SER A 569 -0.36 -28.18 -5.35
CA SER A 569 1.04 -28.55 -5.50
C SER A 569 1.17 -30.08 -5.61
N ILE A 570 2.17 -30.53 -6.36
CA ILE A 570 2.61 -31.92 -6.36
C ILE A 570 4.04 -31.93 -5.82
N LYS A 571 4.29 -32.78 -4.83
CA LYS A 571 5.63 -32.93 -4.25
C LYS A 571 6.62 -33.35 -5.33
N GLY A 572 7.78 -32.71 -5.39
CA GLY A 572 8.80 -32.96 -6.42
C GLY A 572 8.45 -32.46 -7.82
N ALA A 573 7.37 -31.69 -7.99
CA ALA A 573 7.02 -31.08 -9.25
C ALA A 573 7.16 -29.56 -9.20
N TYR A 574 7.33 -28.98 -10.39
CA TYR A 574 7.14 -27.56 -10.64
C TYR A 574 5.85 -27.34 -11.44
N ILE A 575 5.17 -26.23 -11.19
CA ILE A 575 4.09 -25.77 -12.05
C ILE A 575 4.73 -24.93 -13.16
N VAL A 576 4.34 -25.16 -14.41
CA VAL A 576 4.77 -24.37 -15.55
C VAL A 576 3.56 -23.74 -16.19
N ASN A 577 3.64 -22.45 -16.49
CA ASN A 577 2.69 -21.77 -17.37
C ASN A 577 3.41 -21.14 -18.55
N ILE A 578 2.73 -21.13 -19.69
CA ILE A 578 3.21 -20.40 -20.87
C ILE A 578 2.82 -18.93 -20.79
N GLY A 579 3.63 -18.08 -21.40
CA GLY A 579 3.39 -16.64 -21.47
C GLY A 579 3.02 -16.14 -22.86
N ASP A 580 2.74 -14.84 -22.93
CA ASP A 580 2.21 -14.17 -24.10
C ASP A 580 3.14 -14.25 -25.33
N LEU A 581 4.47 -14.26 -25.17
CA LEU A 581 5.39 -14.37 -26.31
C LEU A 581 5.31 -15.76 -26.95
N LEU A 582 5.07 -16.82 -26.17
CA LEU A 582 4.87 -18.16 -26.72
C LEU A 582 3.48 -18.31 -27.35
N GLU A 583 2.46 -17.66 -26.80
CA GLU A 583 1.16 -17.53 -27.45
C GLU A 583 1.30 -16.85 -28.84
N ARG A 584 2.13 -15.79 -28.94
CA ARG A 584 2.41 -15.12 -30.23
C ARG A 584 3.13 -16.03 -31.22
N TRP A 585 4.19 -16.72 -30.79
CA TRP A 585 4.89 -17.70 -31.64
C TRP A 585 3.96 -18.79 -32.17
N SER A 586 3.07 -19.29 -31.32
CA SER A 586 2.10 -20.32 -31.66
C SER A 586 0.83 -19.81 -32.35
N ASN A 587 0.75 -18.52 -32.69
CA ASN A 587 -0.43 -17.91 -33.32
C ASN A 587 -1.75 -18.07 -32.54
N GLY A 588 -1.65 -18.08 -31.20
CA GLY A 588 -2.80 -18.28 -30.31
C GLY A 588 -3.22 -19.75 -30.16
N ILE A 589 -2.46 -20.71 -30.69
CA ILE A 589 -2.72 -22.15 -30.53
C ILE A 589 -2.44 -22.55 -29.08
N PHE A 590 -1.29 -22.14 -28.53
CA PHE A 590 -0.99 -22.31 -27.11
C PHE A 590 -1.48 -21.08 -26.34
N LYS A 591 -2.25 -21.30 -25.26
CA LYS A 591 -2.95 -20.24 -24.53
C LYS A 591 -2.18 -19.68 -23.32
N SER A 592 -1.83 -18.39 -23.33
CA SER A 592 -1.37 -17.67 -22.13
C SER A 592 -2.56 -17.45 -21.19
N THR A 593 -2.63 -18.25 -20.13
CA THR A 593 -3.83 -18.33 -19.29
C THR A 593 -3.82 -17.32 -18.15
N LEU A 594 -4.96 -16.66 -17.96
CA LEU A 594 -5.16 -15.77 -16.81
C LEU A 594 -5.07 -16.57 -15.52
N HIS A 595 -4.28 -16.07 -14.59
CA HIS A 595 -4.11 -16.65 -13.28
C HIS A 595 -4.09 -15.57 -12.20
N ARG A 596 -4.40 -15.98 -10.97
CA ARG A 596 -4.42 -15.10 -9.79
C ARG A 596 -3.99 -15.90 -8.56
N VAL A 597 -3.60 -15.19 -7.51
CA VAL A 597 -3.28 -15.81 -6.22
C VAL A 597 -4.25 -15.27 -5.17
N LEU A 598 -4.93 -16.19 -4.48
CA LEU A 598 -5.74 -15.90 -3.32
C LEU A 598 -4.99 -16.33 -2.06
N GLY A 599 -4.84 -15.41 -1.11
CA GLY A 599 -4.39 -15.69 0.23
C GLY A 599 -5.51 -16.37 1.04
N ASN A 600 -5.13 -17.37 1.82
CA ASN A 600 -6.01 -18.13 2.71
C ASN A 600 -5.65 -17.92 4.19
N GLY A 601 -4.95 -16.82 4.51
CA GLY A 601 -4.58 -16.46 5.88
C GLY A 601 -3.33 -17.17 6.39
N GLN A 602 -2.83 -18.16 5.66
CA GLN A 602 -1.52 -18.77 5.90
C GLN A 602 -0.48 -18.06 5.05
N ASP A 603 0.73 -17.90 5.60
CA ASP A 603 1.88 -17.44 4.82
C ASP A 603 2.11 -18.40 3.66
N ARG A 604 2.10 -17.85 2.45
CA ARG A 604 2.39 -18.60 1.24
C ARG A 604 3.64 -18.05 0.58
N TYR A 605 4.59 -18.95 0.31
CA TYR A 605 5.83 -18.64 -0.37
C TYR A 605 5.86 -19.28 -1.76
N SER A 606 6.36 -18.55 -2.73
CA SER A 606 6.64 -19.11 -4.05
C SER A 606 7.85 -18.47 -4.71
N ILE A 607 8.52 -19.23 -5.57
CA ILE A 607 9.65 -18.78 -6.36
C ILE A 607 9.27 -18.94 -7.82
N ALA A 608 9.05 -17.81 -8.50
CA ALA A 608 8.71 -17.78 -9.92
C ALA A 608 9.96 -17.46 -10.74
N PHE A 609 10.34 -18.35 -11.64
CA PHE A 609 11.44 -18.15 -12.59
C PHE A 609 10.84 -17.91 -13.98
N PHE A 610 11.07 -16.73 -14.53
CA PHE A 610 10.51 -16.32 -15.80
C PHE A 610 11.58 -16.45 -16.89
N LEU A 611 11.24 -17.15 -17.98
CA LEU A 611 12.09 -17.27 -19.16
C LEU A 611 11.50 -16.41 -20.29
N GLN A 612 12.33 -15.52 -20.84
CA GLN A 612 12.04 -14.82 -22.08
C GLN A 612 13.15 -15.08 -23.10
N PRO A 613 12.84 -14.91 -24.41
CA PRO A 613 13.86 -14.94 -25.44
C PRO A 613 14.88 -13.82 -25.24
N SER A 614 16.04 -13.92 -25.92
CA SER A 614 17.04 -12.86 -25.98
C SER A 614 16.39 -11.54 -26.34
N HIS A 615 16.90 -10.43 -25.80
CA HIS A 615 16.30 -9.11 -25.95
C HIS A 615 16.10 -8.66 -27.41
N ASP A 616 16.94 -9.15 -28.32
CA ASP A 616 16.90 -8.90 -29.76
C ASP A 616 16.05 -9.89 -30.57
N CYS A 617 15.55 -10.94 -29.94
CA CYS A 617 14.73 -11.95 -30.60
C CYS A 617 13.49 -11.33 -31.23
N ILE A 618 13.27 -11.60 -32.53
CA ILE A 618 12.03 -11.26 -33.21
C ILE A 618 11.03 -12.39 -32.97
N VAL A 619 9.93 -12.07 -32.30
CA VAL A 619 8.83 -12.99 -32.03
C VAL A 619 7.78 -12.80 -33.12
N GLU A 620 7.74 -13.77 -34.03
CA GLU A 620 6.82 -13.82 -35.17
C GLU A 620 6.18 -15.20 -35.29
N CYS A 621 5.00 -15.30 -35.92
CA CYS A 621 4.27 -16.56 -36.02
C CYS A 621 5.14 -17.68 -36.65
N LEU A 622 5.23 -18.83 -35.98
CA LEU A 622 5.99 -19.97 -36.48
C LEU A 622 5.36 -20.52 -37.78
N PRO A 623 6.16 -20.99 -38.75
CA PRO A 623 5.65 -21.57 -40.00
C PRO A 623 4.68 -22.73 -39.78
N THR A 624 4.89 -23.52 -38.72
CA THR A 624 4.03 -24.67 -38.36
C THR A 624 2.72 -24.28 -37.69
N CYS A 625 2.55 -23.00 -37.33
CA CYS A 625 1.39 -22.46 -36.62
C CYS A 625 0.52 -21.54 -37.51
N GLN A 626 0.85 -21.43 -38.80
CA GLN A 626 0.09 -20.67 -39.78
C GLN A 626 -0.29 -21.53 -40.98
N SER A 627 -1.36 -21.13 -41.66
CA SER A 627 -1.80 -21.67 -42.94
C SER A 627 -2.63 -20.61 -43.67
N GLU A 628 -3.05 -20.88 -44.91
CA GLU A 628 -3.98 -19.98 -45.63
C GLU A 628 -5.28 -19.73 -44.84
N ASN A 629 -5.74 -20.72 -44.07
CA ASN A 629 -6.96 -20.63 -43.25
C ASN A 629 -6.71 -20.12 -41.81
N ASN A 630 -5.45 -19.95 -41.41
CA ASN A 630 -5.05 -19.40 -40.11
C ASN A 630 -3.80 -18.52 -40.28
N PRO A 631 -3.93 -17.33 -40.88
CA PRO A 631 -2.79 -16.43 -41.07
C PRO A 631 -2.26 -15.90 -39.72
N PRO A 632 -1.05 -15.30 -39.67
CA PRO A 632 -0.52 -14.66 -38.48
C PRO A 632 -1.49 -13.62 -37.88
N LYS A 633 -1.91 -13.83 -36.63
CA LYS A 633 -2.79 -12.93 -35.88
C LYS A 633 -2.05 -11.75 -35.26
N TYR A 634 -0.74 -11.92 -35.03
CA TYR A 634 0.09 -10.94 -34.35
C TYR A 634 1.21 -10.46 -35.26
N PRO A 635 1.49 -9.15 -35.29
CA PRO A 635 2.66 -8.64 -36.01
C PRO A 635 3.95 -9.09 -35.31
N ALA A 636 5.00 -9.28 -36.10
CA ALA A 636 6.35 -9.55 -35.61
C ALA A 636 6.81 -8.43 -34.67
N ILE A 637 7.38 -8.80 -33.52
CA ILE A 637 7.82 -7.83 -32.51
C ILE A 637 9.10 -8.29 -31.84
N LYS A 638 10.00 -7.34 -31.58
CA LYS A 638 11.21 -7.58 -30.81
C LYS A 638 10.86 -7.84 -29.34
N CYS A 639 11.47 -8.86 -28.72
CA CYS A 639 11.24 -9.25 -27.32
C CYS A 639 11.34 -8.04 -26.37
N SER A 640 12.44 -7.28 -26.45
CA SER A 640 12.65 -6.08 -25.63
C SER A 640 11.56 -5.01 -25.81
N THR A 641 11.09 -4.79 -27.04
CA THR A 641 10.01 -3.83 -27.33
C THR A 641 8.70 -4.28 -26.68
N TYR A 642 8.34 -5.55 -26.81
CA TYR A 642 7.12 -6.09 -26.21
C TYR A 642 7.15 -5.99 -24.68
N LEU A 643 8.25 -6.43 -24.05
CA LEU A 643 8.40 -6.34 -22.60
C LEU A 643 8.38 -4.89 -22.11
N THR A 644 9.03 -3.97 -22.83
CA THR A 644 9.02 -2.53 -22.48
C THR A 644 7.60 -1.98 -22.47
N GLN A 645 6.82 -2.25 -23.52
CA GLN A 645 5.42 -1.80 -23.61
C GLN A 645 4.60 -2.35 -22.44
N ARG A 646 4.66 -3.66 -22.20
CA ARG A 646 3.90 -4.29 -21.11
C ARG A 646 4.29 -3.78 -19.74
N TYR A 647 5.58 -3.57 -19.49
CA TYR A 647 6.05 -2.99 -18.23
C TYR A 647 5.66 -1.52 -18.05
N GLN A 648 5.53 -0.74 -19.12
CA GLN A 648 5.03 0.63 -19.07
C GLN A 648 3.53 0.64 -18.75
N ASP A 649 2.76 -0.26 -19.38
CA ASP A 649 1.32 -0.40 -19.15
C ASP A 649 1.00 -0.93 -17.74
N SER A 650 1.91 -1.69 -17.13
CA SER A 650 1.72 -2.34 -15.81
C SER A 650 2.39 -1.61 -14.63
N GLN A 651 3.07 -0.48 -14.85
CA GLN A 651 3.79 0.23 -13.79
C GLN A 651 2.99 1.39 -13.21
N VAL A 652 2.87 1.39 -11.88
CA VAL A 652 2.65 2.61 -11.10
C VAL A 652 3.96 3.39 -11.11
N ASP A 653 3.89 4.71 -11.30
CA ASP A 653 5.08 5.57 -11.25
C ASP A 653 5.72 5.53 -9.86
N LEU A 654 6.84 4.80 -9.74
CA LEU A 654 7.61 4.62 -8.51
C LEU A 654 8.67 5.72 -8.32
N SER A 655 8.65 6.81 -9.10
CA SER A 655 9.58 7.95 -8.97
C SER A 655 9.58 8.57 -7.57
N MET A 656 8.52 8.35 -6.77
CA MET A 656 8.40 8.79 -5.38
C MET A 656 9.45 8.21 -4.41
N TYR A 657 10.12 7.10 -4.75
CA TYR A 657 11.13 6.47 -3.89
C TYR A 657 12.59 6.81 -4.26
N LYS A 658 12.83 7.57 -5.35
CA LYS A 658 14.19 7.69 -5.94
C LYS A 658 14.88 9.05 -5.85
N LYS A 659 14.33 10.04 -5.14
CA LYS A 659 15.06 11.29 -4.87
C LYS A 659 15.55 11.31 -3.42
N THR A 660 16.70 10.67 -3.18
CA THR A 660 17.56 10.87 -2.00
C THR A 660 18.27 12.21 -2.03
#